data_AF-A0A7S1SYK6-F1
#
_entry.id   AF-A0A7S1SYK6-F1
#
_cell.length_a   1.000
_cell.length_b   1.000
_cell.length_c   1.000
_cell.angle_alpha   90.00
_cell.angle_beta   90.00
_cell.angle_gamma   90.00
#
_symmetry.space_group_name_H-M   'P 1'
#
loop_
_entity.id
_entity.type
_entity.pdbx_description
1 polymer ?
#
loop_
_entity_poly.entity_id
_entity_poly.type
_entity_poly.pdbx_seq_one_letter_code
_entity_poly.pdbx_strand_id
1 'polypeptide(L)'
;MWTTAVNKRIQTFAGHGLFTDSTDSETWKTGHGLLPRSFNAIRVKNYFPIILEKTQAFVHEWAKLGSGVWVEGVNDWLTCMTADAVGKCALDFDMKNVERKAGGLPLHPFIEAFRFGLGYTFGSVKAENVVGSFNARFNPFCDPQQVMREKLGEAVGVCHEFVDELIEKTRSGEIGGPLSVLSMMLNERSPSTGDMVKLNDVFGHLMTIMIAGHETTAAALGHLFYYLGKNPRCVEKAVAEIEAVLGDRVNPTFADIGKLHYVEACFKEALRLHPSVPAVTRDVGNDTVILDKYLLRKGQRVIFNNVAIHRDPEQWDQGGAFGHPSHFNPERHMPGGPPRHPNAFAAFGFGVRACIGQQLAVLEAKTFLAMVLNFFSFSLPDGFQLVSSSKDGGASPSPENLRLHLTARPGGPLDRALKALLKGDLLTTTTTTTTPATQKPAASVPVVTAKHDTPLLILFGSNSGTCEDFAQQVATAAAARGFCPEVLSLDAGAKLELGEKFGAGVIITSTYNGTPPDNAATFASDWLPKQGAGSLAGKKFVVCGVGNTNWEATYQKFPTRVYETLRATSAEELMGFTAVDAANPSFVEDFQDWLDALMRTLSVSFGLSQVAPGGATPAGGSPPTKKEPAVRAVPPDAYASFFSTIAELYQYINATYPDTDLSAHVKADSFAPLNV
;
A
#
# COMPACT_ATOMS: atom_id res chain seq x y z
N MET A 1 1.47 -22.98 4.89
CA MET A 1 1.71 -22.04 3.76
C MET A 1 3.16 -21.59 3.61
N TRP A 2 3.93 -21.22 4.64
CA TRP A 2 5.23 -20.53 4.45
C TRP A 2 6.47 -21.37 4.84
N THR A 3 6.51 -22.61 4.36
CA THR A 3 7.68 -23.49 4.53
C THR A 3 8.71 -23.21 3.44
N THR A 4 9.96 -23.62 3.65
CA THR A 4 10.99 -23.57 2.60
C THR A 4 10.56 -24.31 1.33
N ALA A 5 9.74 -25.36 1.46
CA ALA A 5 9.19 -26.08 0.32
C ALA A 5 8.18 -25.24 -0.49
N VAL A 6 7.29 -24.49 0.16
CA VAL A 6 6.36 -23.61 -0.54
C VAL A 6 7.10 -22.43 -1.19
N ASN A 7 8.11 -21.86 -0.52
CA ASN A 7 8.97 -20.83 -1.13
C ASN A 7 9.64 -21.34 -2.42
N LYS A 8 10.10 -22.59 -2.44
CA LYS A 8 10.66 -23.19 -3.66
C LYS A 8 9.60 -23.41 -4.76
N ARG A 9 8.39 -23.84 -4.39
CA ARG A 9 7.28 -24.02 -5.34
C ARG A 9 6.85 -22.70 -5.96
N ILE A 10 6.69 -21.64 -5.16
CA ILE A 10 6.33 -20.32 -5.70
C ILE A 10 7.44 -19.75 -6.57
N GLN A 11 8.72 -19.97 -6.23
CA GLN A 11 9.83 -19.60 -7.11
C GLN A 11 9.85 -20.41 -8.42
N THR A 12 9.40 -21.67 -8.41
CA THR A 12 9.29 -22.48 -9.64
C THR A 12 8.22 -21.93 -10.59
N PHE A 13 7.12 -21.42 -10.05
CA PHE A 13 6.03 -20.86 -10.85
C PHE A 13 6.25 -19.38 -11.21
N ALA A 14 6.57 -18.56 -10.22
CA ALA A 14 6.59 -17.11 -10.31
C ALA A 14 8.00 -16.51 -10.40
N GLY A 15 9.06 -17.33 -10.42
CA GLY A 15 10.44 -16.88 -10.49
C GLY A 15 10.93 -16.14 -9.24
N HIS A 16 12.10 -15.50 -9.38
CA HIS A 16 12.74 -14.70 -8.35
C HIS A 16 12.30 -13.24 -8.45
N GLY A 17 11.66 -12.73 -7.40
CA GLY A 17 11.18 -11.36 -7.35
C GLY A 17 11.07 -10.85 -5.91
N LEU A 18 10.52 -9.65 -5.74
CA LEU A 18 10.51 -8.95 -4.45
C LEU A 18 9.75 -9.73 -3.36
N PHE A 19 8.72 -10.47 -3.74
CA PHE A 19 7.89 -11.27 -2.83
C PHE A 19 8.49 -12.65 -2.55
N THR A 20 9.11 -13.27 -3.56
CA THR A 20 9.54 -14.67 -3.51
C THR A 20 10.98 -14.86 -3.06
N ASP A 21 11.83 -13.83 -3.12
CA ASP A 21 13.27 -13.97 -2.89
C ASP A 21 13.76 -13.49 -1.52
N SER A 22 14.96 -13.91 -1.12
CA SER A 22 15.61 -13.51 0.13
C SER A 22 16.06 -12.05 0.09
N THR A 23 16.02 -11.37 1.23
CA THR A 23 16.52 -9.99 1.39
C THR A 23 18.02 -9.87 1.04
N ASP A 24 18.77 -10.96 1.13
CA ASP A 24 20.20 -10.98 0.83
C ASP A 24 20.52 -11.09 -0.67
N SER A 25 19.53 -11.46 -1.50
CA SER A 25 19.77 -11.71 -2.94
C SER A 25 19.97 -10.41 -3.72
N GLU A 26 20.74 -10.48 -4.80
CA GLU A 26 20.91 -9.35 -5.73
C GLU A 26 19.58 -8.94 -6.37
N THR A 27 18.77 -9.92 -6.78
CA THR A 27 17.45 -9.69 -7.38
C THR A 27 16.55 -8.90 -6.43
N TRP A 28 16.49 -9.28 -5.15
CA TRP A 28 15.73 -8.52 -4.16
C TRP A 28 16.29 -7.12 -3.96
N LYS A 29 17.61 -6.96 -3.81
CA LYS A 29 18.25 -5.65 -3.56
C LYS A 29 18.04 -4.68 -4.71
N THR A 30 18.21 -5.13 -5.95
CA THR A 30 18.00 -4.30 -7.14
C THR A 30 16.52 -3.97 -7.33
N GLY A 31 15.63 -4.94 -7.18
CA GLY A 31 14.18 -4.70 -7.24
C GLY A 31 13.70 -3.78 -6.12
N HIS A 32 14.14 -3.98 -4.88
CA HIS A 32 13.78 -3.14 -3.73
C HIS A 32 14.34 -1.72 -3.83
N GLY A 33 15.52 -1.55 -4.44
CA GLY A 33 16.09 -0.23 -4.69
C GLY A 33 15.33 0.59 -5.73
N LEU A 34 14.64 -0.07 -6.67
CA LEU A 34 13.97 0.59 -7.80
C LEU A 34 12.44 0.65 -7.65
N LEU A 35 11.79 -0.50 -7.41
CA LEU A 35 10.32 -0.65 -7.50
C LEU A 35 9.51 0.23 -6.55
N PRO A 36 9.92 0.52 -5.29
CA PRO A 36 9.18 1.41 -4.40
C PRO A 36 8.94 2.81 -4.98
N ARG A 37 9.77 3.27 -5.94
CA ARG A 37 9.58 4.56 -6.61
C ARG A 37 8.29 4.62 -7.41
N SER A 38 7.82 3.49 -7.95
CA SER A 38 6.53 3.39 -8.65
C SER A 38 5.32 3.39 -7.73
N PHE A 39 5.48 3.14 -6.43
CA PHE A 39 4.37 3.05 -5.47
C PHE A 39 4.41 4.16 -4.42
N ASN A 40 5.12 5.25 -4.70
CA ASN A 40 5.12 6.44 -3.85
C ASN A 40 3.81 7.23 -3.99
N ALA A 41 3.52 8.14 -3.05
CA ALA A 41 2.25 8.87 -3.01
C ALA A 41 1.95 9.66 -4.31
N ILE A 42 2.97 10.20 -4.97
CA ILE A 42 2.83 10.94 -6.24
C ILE A 42 2.44 10.00 -7.37
N ARG A 43 3.11 8.85 -7.49
CA ARG A 43 2.78 7.82 -8.49
C ARG A 43 1.40 7.23 -8.25
N VAL A 44 1.07 6.92 -7.00
CA VAL A 44 -0.26 6.44 -6.61
C VAL A 44 -1.35 7.46 -6.96
N LYS A 45 -1.14 8.76 -6.72
CA LYS A 45 -2.04 9.82 -7.20
C LYS A 45 -2.23 9.77 -8.71
N ASN A 46 -1.17 9.52 -9.47
CA ASN A 46 -1.24 9.44 -10.94
C ASN A 46 -1.88 8.15 -11.45
N TYR A 47 -1.99 7.09 -10.64
CA TYR A 47 -2.77 5.89 -10.97
C TYR A 47 -4.28 6.08 -10.80
N PHE A 48 -4.73 7.10 -10.06
CA PHE A 48 -6.14 7.33 -9.78
C PHE A 48 -7.06 7.36 -11.03
N PRO A 49 -6.71 8.05 -12.13
CA PRO A 49 -7.55 8.05 -13.33
C PRO A 49 -7.75 6.64 -13.92
N ILE A 50 -6.71 5.81 -13.90
CA ILE A 50 -6.75 4.43 -14.40
C ILE A 50 -7.67 3.58 -13.50
N ILE A 51 -7.50 3.69 -12.18
CA ILE A 51 -8.33 2.96 -11.21
C ILE A 51 -9.81 3.37 -11.35
N LEU A 52 -10.07 4.67 -11.52
CA LEU A 52 -11.42 5.18 -11.72
C LEU A 52 -12.02 4.65 -13.03
N GLU A 53 -11.26 4.65 -14.13
CA GLU A 53 -11.70 4.07 -15.41
C GLU A 53 -12.07 2.58 -15.27
N LYS A 54 -11.22 1.77 -14.62
CA LYS A 54 -11.50 0.34 -14.42
C LYS A 54 -12.68 0.10 -13.47
N THR A 55 -12.82 0.94 -12.47
CA THR A 55 -14.00 0.94 -11.59
C THR A 55 -15.27 1.31 -12.35
N GLN A 56 -15.21 2.27 -13.28
CA GLN A 56 -16.34 2.66 -14.11
C GLN A 56 -16.74 1.54 -15.07
N ALA A 57 -15.79 0.83 -15.68
CA ALA A 57 -16.07 -0.35 -16.49
C ALA A 57 -16.83 -1.41 -15.68
N PHE A 58 -16.40 -1.68 -14.44
CA PHE A 58 -17.09 -2.58 -13.53
C PHE A 58 -18.52 -2.14 -13.21
N VAL A 59 -18.69 -0.89 -12.77
CA VAL A 59 -20.01 -0.31 -12.45
C VAL A 59 -20.92 -0.34 -13.67
N HIS A 60 -20.39 -0.06 -14.86
CA HIS A 60 -21.12 -0.10 -16.10
C HIS A 60 -21.62 -1.51 -16.43
N GLU A 61 -20.78 -2.54 -16.35
CA GLU A 61 -21.21 -3.92 -16.59
C GLU A 61 -22.21 -4.40 -15.54
N TRP A 62 -22.04 -4.03 -14.27
CA TRP A 62 -23.03 -4.32 -13.22
C TRP A 62 -24.36 -3.61 -13.43
N ALA A 63 -24.36 -2.37 -13.92
CA ALA A 63 -25.58 -1.64 -14.22
C ALA A 63 -26.41 -2.30 -15.34
N LYS A 64 -25.76 -2.96 -16.31
CA LYS A 64 -26.44 -3.70 -17.39
C LYS A 64 -27.16 -4.96 -16.91
N LEU A 65 -26.76 -5.54 -15.77
CA LEU A 65 -27.44 -6.71 -15.21
C LEU A 65 -28.88 -6.40 -14.79
N GLY A 66 -29.21 -5.12 -14.57
CA GLY A 66 -30.52 -4.67 -14.14
C GLY A 66 -30.67 -4.65 -12.61
N SER A 67 -31.75 -4.03 -12.14
CA SER A 67 -32.04 -3.94 -10.71
C SER A 67 -32.84 -5.15 -10.22
N GLY A 68 -32.53 -5.63 -9.02
CA GLY A 68 -33.24 -6.74 -8.37
C GLY A 68 -32.71 -8.13 -8.75
N VAL A 69 -31.47 -8.22 -9.24
CA VAL A 69 -30.84 -9.46 -9.71
C VAL A 69 -29.88 -10.05 -8.67
N TRP A 70 -29.70 -11.36 -8.71
CA TRP A 70 -28.62 -12.04 -7.99
C TRP A 70 -27.37 -12.05 -8.85
N VAL A 71 -26.31 -11.41 -8.37
CA VAL A 71 -24.98 -11.46 -8.97
C VAL A 71 -24.23 -12.64 -8.35
N GLU A 72 -24.04 -13.68 -9.16
CA GLU A 72 -23.26 -14.87 -8.80
C GLU A 72 -21.76 -14.65 -9.05
N GLY A 73 -20.91 -15.40 -8.33
CA GLY A 73 -19.46 -15.39 -8.53
C GLY A 73 -18.83 -14.01 -8.29
N VAL A 74 -19.22 -13.32 -7.21
CA VAL A 74 -18.76 -11.95 -6.92
C VAL A 74 -17.24 -11.88 -6.79
N ASN A 75 -16.60 -12.90 -6.20
CA ASN A 75 -15.14 -12.93 -6.10
C ASN A 75 -14.44 -12.89 -7.47
N ASP A 76 -15.01 -13.55 -8.49
CA ASP A 76 -14.43 -13.51 -9.83
C ASP A 76 -14.54 -12.11 -10.45
N TRP A 77 -15.66 -11.42 -10.23
CA TRP A 77 -15.82 -10.03 -10.66
C TRP A 77 -14.76 -9.13 -10.02
N LEU A 78 -14.54 -9.28 -8.71
CA LEU A 78 -13.52 -8.52 -7.98
C LEU A 78 -12.12 -8.84 -8.47
N THR A 79 -11.84 -10.11 -8.74
CA THR A 79 -10.55 -10.58 -9.29
C THR A 79 -10.30 -9.98 -10.67
N CYS A 80 -11.32 -9.92 -11.53
CA CYS A 80 -11.22 -9.29 -12.85
C CYS A 80 -10.86 -7.81 -12.73
N MET A 81 -11.58 -7.08 -11.87
CA MET A 81 -11.39 -5.64 -11.70
C MET A 81 -9.99 -5.31 -11.17
N THR A 82 -9.54 -6.02 -10.13
CA THR A 82 -8.23 -5.76 -9.54
C THR A 82 -7.09 -6.20 -10.45
N ALA A 83 -7.27 -7.28 -11.23
CA ALA A 83 -6.29 -7.71 -12.22
C ALA A 83 -6.14 -6.68 -13.36
N ASP A 84 -7.26 -6.13 -13.86
CA ASP A 84 -7.25 -5.10 -14.89
C ASP A 84 -6.64 -3.79 -14.37
N ALA A 85 -6.97 -3.40 -13.13
CA ALA A 85 -6.43 -2.19 -12.51
C ALA A 85 -4.91 -2.29 -12.31
N VAL A 86 -4.42 -3.39 -11.73
CA VAL A 86 -2.98 -3.62 -11.52
C VAL A 86 -2.25 -3.78 -12.85
N GLY A 87 -2.82 -4.54 -13.79
CA GLY A 87 -2.28 -4.69 -15.14
C GLY A 87 -2.10 -3.35 -15.84
N LYS A 88 -3.12 -2.49 -15.80
CA LYS A 88 -3.04 -1.19 -16.45
C LYS A 88 -2.15 -0.19 -15.72
N CYS A 89 -2.14 -0.18 -14.40
CA CYS A 89 -1.27 0.71 -13.62
C CYS A 89 0.21 0.32 -13.74
N ALA A 90 0.53 -0.95 -13.51
CA ALA A 90 1.91 -1.39 -13.42
C ALA A 90 2.51 -1.79 -14.77
N LEU A 91 1.72 -2.42 -15.64
CA LEU A 91 2.21 -3.00 -16.90
C LEU A 91 1.83 -2.15 -18.11
N ASP A 92 0.98 -1.14 -17.93
CA ASP A 92 0.37 -0.35 -19.02
C ASP A 92 -0.48 -1.20 -19.99
N PHE A 93 -0.93 -2.37 -19.54
CA PHE A 93 -1.66 -3.34 -20.35
C PHE A 93 -3.05 -3.61 -19.76
N ASP A 94 -4.07 -3.54 -20.62
CA ASP A 94 -5.46 -3.74 -20.23
C ASP A 94 -5.99 -5.10 -20.73
N MET A 95 -6.22 -6.03 -19.82
CA MET A 95 -6.67 -7.38 -20.12
C MET A 95 -8.18 -7.46 -20.41
N LYS A 96 -8.95 -6.43 -20.00
CA LYS A 96 -10.42 -6.34 -20.14
C LYS A 96 -11.16 -7.53 -19.55
N ASN A 97 -10.69 -8.04 -18.40
CA ASN A 97 -11.29 -9.20 -17.74
C ASN A 97 -12.73 -8.92 -17.29
N VAL A 98 -13.03 -7.70 -16.85
CA VAL A 98 -14.40 -7.32 -16.44
C VAL A 98 -15.37 -7.46 -17.62
N GLU A 99 -15.03 -6.89 -18.76
CA GLU A 99 -15.87 -6.92 -19.97
C GLU A 99 -15.95 -8.32 -20.57
N ARG A 100 -14.84 -9.07 -20.56
CA ARG A 100 -14.84 -10.49 -20.96
C ARG A 100 -15.81 -11.31 -20.12
N LYS A 101 -15.74 -11.17 -18.79
CA LYS A 101 -16.64 -11.86 -17.86
C LYS A 101 -18.10 -11.46 -18.11
N ALA A 102 -18.38 -10.16 -18.30
CA ALA A 102 -19.71 -9.67 -18.62
C ALA A 102 -20.25 -10.26 -19.94
N GLY A 103 -19.39 -10.41 -20.94
CA GLY A 103 -19.72 -11.00 -22.25
C GLY A 103 -19.76 -12.53 -22.27
N GLY A 104 -19.54 -13.21 -21.15
CA GLY A 104 -19.46 -14.67 -21.09
C GLY A 104 -18.24 -15.27 -21.80
N LEU A 105 -17.21 -14.46 -22.05
CA LEU A 105 -15.94 -14.89 -22.61
C LEU A 105 -15.01 -15.41 -21.50
N PRO A 106 -14.09 -16.34 -21.82
CA PRO A 106 -13.00 -16.71 -20.91
C PRO A 106 -12.19 -15.49 -20.47
N LEU A 107 -11.57 -15.59 -19.29
CA LEU A 107 -10.68 -14.54 -18.81
C LEU A 107 -9.45 -14.45 -19.73
N HIS A 108 -8.65 -13.40 -19.56
CA HIS A 108 -7.39 -13.34 -20.28
C HIS A 108 -6.54 -14.59 -19.98
N PRO A 109 -5.95 -15.27 -20.97
CA PRO A 109 -5.24 -16.54 -20.77
C PRO A 109 -4.18 -16.49 -19.67
N PHE A 110 -3.48 -15.36 -19.57
CA PHE A 110 -2.57 -15.08 -18.46
C PHE A 110 -3.23 -15.26 -17.09
N ILE A 111 -4.41 -14.67 -16.84
CA ILE A 111 -5.08 -14.74 -15.53
C ILE A 111 -5.55 -16.16 -15.20
N GLU A 112 -6.03 -16.92 -16.19
CA GLU A 112 -6.43 -18.32 -15.99
C GLU A 112 -5.22 -19.20 -15.62
N ALA A 113 -4.15 -19.11 -16.42
CA ALA A 113 -2.88 -19.80 -16.15
C ALA A 113 -2.31 -19.38 -14.79
N PHE A 114 -2.39 -18.10 -14.47
CA PHE A 114 -1.87 -17.53 -13.25
C PHE A 114 -2.59 -18.04 -12.00
N ARG A 115 -3.94 -18.00 -11.99
CA ARG A 115 -4.76 -18.53 -10.89
C ARG A 115 -4.52 -20.03 -10.69
N PHE A 116 -4.38 -20.78 -11.78
CA PHE A 116 -4.03 -22.20 -11.71
C PHE A 116 -2.65 -22.42 -11.09
N GLY A 117 -1.62 -21.70 -11.56
CA GLY A 117 -0.25 -21.85 -11.07
C GLY A 117 -0.08 -21.49 -9.59
N LEU A 118 -0.76 -20.43 -9.14
CA LEU A 118 -0.86 -20.11 -7.71
C LEU A 118 -1.62 -21.18 -6.95
N GLY A 119 -2.75 -21.63 -7.47
CA GLY A 119 -3.57 -22.65 -6.83
C GLY A 119 -2.84 -23.97 -6.65
N TYR A 120 -2.05 -24.38 -7.65
CA TYR A 120 -1.14 -25.52 -7.55
C TYR A 120 -0.05 -25.29 -6.49
N THR A 121 0.58 -24.12 -6.51
CA THR A 121 1.69 -23.77 -5.60
C THR A 121 1.29 -23.80 -4.13
N PHE A 122 0.13 -23.22 -3.82
CA PHE A 122 -0.41 -23.13 -2.46
C PHE A 122 -1.24 -24.36 -2.06
N GLY A 123 -1.45 -25.30 -2.98
CA GLY A 123 -2.20 -26.54 -2.74
C GLY A 123 -3.71 -26.35 -2.64
N SER A 124 -4.23 -25.24 -3.15
CA SER A 124 -5.66 -24.96 -3.15
C SER A 124 -6.41 -25.60 -4.33
N VAL A 125 -5.69 -25.89 -5.42
CA VAL A 125 -6.23 -26.71 -6.54
C VAL A 125 -5.85 -28.17 -6.34
N LYS A 126 -6.86 -29.03 -6.22
CA LYS A 126 -6.71 -30.47 -6.04
C LYS A 126 -6.74 -31.22 -7.38
N ALA A 127 -5.94 -32.28 -7.50
CA ALA A 127 -5.85 -33.06 -8.73
C ALA A 127 -7.21 -33.67 -9.12
N GLU A 128 -8.01 -34.08 -8.15
CA GLU A 128 -9.34 -34.64 -8.35
C GLU A 128 -10.30 -33.66 -9.02
N ASN A 129 -10.14 -32.36 -8.79
CA ASN A 129 -10.95 -31.32 -9.43
C ASN A 129 -10.54 -31.12 -10.90
N VAL A 130 -9.31 -31.50 -11.25
CA VAL A 130 -8.72 -31.24 -12.57
C VAL A 130 -8.85 -32.45 -13.50
N VAL A 131 -8.61 -33.67 -13.01
CA VAL A 131 -8.76 -34.90 -13.81
C VAL A 131 -10.12 -35.58 -13.62
N GLY A 132 -10.91 -35.12 -12.65
CA GLY A 132 -12.17 -35.74 -12.23
C GLY A 132 -11.94 -36.86 -11.22
N SER A 133 -12.77 -36.92 -10.17
CA SER A 133 -12.59 -37.86 -9.05
C SER A 133 -12.55 -39.34 -9.47
N PHE A 134 -13.29 -39.69 -10.52
CA PHE A 134 -13.28 -41.05 -11.06
C PHE A 134 -11.92 -41.42 -11.67
N ASN A 135 -11.38 -40.57 -12.55
CA ASN A 135 -10.07 -40.80 -13.15
C ASN A 135 -8.96 -40.74 -12.10
N ALA A 136 -9.03 -39.79 -11.17
CA ALA A 136 -8.02 -39.63 -10.12
C ALA A 136 -7.88 -40.89 -9.25
N ARG A 137 -8.99 -41.60 -9.01
CA ARG A 137 -9.04 -42.69 -8.03
C ARG A 137 -9.04 -44.08 -8.65
N PHE A 138 -9.59 -44.23 -9.86
CA PHE A 138 -9.87 -45.55 -10.43
C PHE A 138 -9.26 -45.80 -11.81
N ASN A 139 -8.69 -44.79 -12.48
CA ASN A 139 -8.05 -44.98 -13.79
C ASN A 139 -6.55 -45.28 -13.61
N PRO A 140 -6.10 -46.55 -13.78
CA PRO A 140 -4.70 -46.92 -13.58
C PRO A 140 -3.74 -46.35 -14.64
N PHE A 141 -4.28 -45.75 -15.71
CA PHE A 141 -3.49 -45.11 -16.77
C PHE A 141 -3.40 -43.58 -16.59
N CYS A 142 -3.97 -43.03 -15.53
CA CYS A 142 -3.88 -41.62 -15.19
C CYS A 142 -3.03 -41.46 -13.92
N ASP A 143 -1.86 -40.82 -14.02
CA ASP A 143 -1.18 -40.25 -12.85
C ASP A 143 -1.68 -38.80 -12.68
N PRO A 144 -2.57 -38.51 -11.70
CA PRO A 144 -3.12 -37.17 -11.51
C PRO A 144 -2.03 -36.15 -11.20
N GLN A 145 -0.96 -36.57 -10.53
CA GLN A 145 0.15 -35.68 -10.21
C GLN A 145 0.98 -35.35 -11.45
N GLN A 146 1.12 -36.29 -12.39
CA GLN A 146 1.73 -36.01 -13.69
C GLN A 146 0.91 -34.97 -14.47
N VAL A 147 -0.40 -35.16 -14.57
CA VAL A 147 -1.28 -34.21 -15.28
C VAL A 147 -1.20 -32.82 -14.65
N MET A 148 -1.18 -32.73 -13.32
CA MET A 148 -1.02 -31.43 -12.63
C MET A 148 0.34 -30.77 -12.93
N ARG A 149 1.43 -31.55 -13.00
CA ARG A 149 2.76 -31.04 -13.37
C ARG A 149 2.80 -30.55 -14.82
N GLU A 150 2.17 -31.28 -15.74
CA GLU A 150 2.08 -30.89 -17.16
C GLU A 150 1.30 -29.58 -17.31
N LYS A 151 0.12 -29.47 -16.67
CA LYS A 151 -0.67 -28.23 -16.65
C LYS A 151 0.06 -27.05 -15.98
N LEU A 152 0.88 -27.31 -14.96
CA LEU A 152 1.72 -26.27 -14.39
C LEU A 152 2.76 -25.80 -15.41
N GLY A 153 3.38 -26.72 -16.15
CA GLY A 153 4.30 -26.38 -17.23
C GLY A 153 3.65 -25.52 -18.32
N GLU A 154 2.43 -25.88 -18.74
CA GLU A 154 1.63 -25.06 -19.67
C GLU A 154 1.33 -23.67 -19.10
N ALA A 155 0.89 -23.60 -17.84
CA ALA A 155 0.60 -22.33 -17.19
C ALA A 155 1.84 -21.43 -17.05
N VAL A 156 2.99 -22.00 -16.70
CA VAL A 156 4.29 -21.30 -16.67
C VAL A 156 4.66 -20.80 -18.07
N GLY A 157 4.47 -21.62 -19.11
CA GLY A 157 4.68 -21.23 -20.50
C GLY A 157 3.85 -20.01 -20.90
N VAL A 158 2.54 -20.03 -20.64
CA VAL A 158 1.63 -18.91 -20.91
C VAL A 158 2.05 -17.64 -20.16
N CYS A 159 2.51 -17.77 -18.90
CA CYS A 159 2.99 -16.62 -18.13
C CYS A 159 4.28 -16.03 -18.73
N HIS A 160 5.21 -16.88 -19.18
CA HIS A 160 6.43 -16.42 -19.84
C HIS A 160 6.13 -15.73 -21.18
N GLU A 161 5.30 -16.35 -22.03
CA GLU A 161 4.91 -15.77 -23.32
C GLU A 161 4.26 -14.39 -23.15
N PHE A 162 3.37 -14.25 -22.16
CA PHE A 162 2.75 -12.96 -21.86
C PHE A 162 3.78 -11.92 -21.40
N VAL A 163 4.72 -12.28 -20.53
CA VAL A 163 5.79 -11.37 -20.09
C VAL A 163 6.68 -10.95 -21.24
N ASP A 164 7.07 -11.88 -22.11
CA ASP A 164 7.88 -11.60 -23.29
C ASP A 164 7.13 -10.66 -24.27
N GLU A 165 5.83 -10.88 -24.48
CA GLU A 165 4.97 -9.97 -25.25
C GLU A 165 4.99 -8.55 -24.67
N LEU A 166 4.81 -8.41 -23.35
CA LEU A 166 4.83 -7.10 -22.69
C LEU A 166 6.19 -6.40 -22.81
N ILE A 167 7.29 -7.14 -22.71
CA ILE A 167 8.64 -6.60 -22.89
C ILE A 167 8.82 -6.06 -24.31
N GLU A 168 8.42 -6.84 -25.33
CA GLU A 168 8.55 -6.42 -26.72
C GLU A 168 7.65 -5.24 -27.06
N LYS A 169 6.40 -5.22 -26.57
CA LYS A 169 5.50 -4.05 -26.70
C LYS A 169 6.03 -2.81 -26.00
N THR A 170 6.71 -2.97 -24.86
CA THR A 170 7.34 -1.85 -24.14
C THR A 170 8.55 -1.32 -24.92
N ARG A 171 9.37 -2.19 -25.49
CA ARG A 171 10.54 -1.81 -26.32
C ARG A 171 10.14 -1.15 -27.63
N SER A 172 9.04 -1.58 -28.24
CA SER A 172 8.52 -0.96 -29.47
C SER A 172 7.85 0.39 -29.22
N GLY A 173 7.56 0.73 -27.95
CA GLY A 173 6.83 1.93 -27.55
C GLY A 173 5.32 1.85 -27.76
N GLU A 174 4.76 0.66 -28.03
CA GLU A 174 3.31 0.43 -28.08
C GLU A 174 2.67 0.64 -26.70
N ILE A 175 3.36 0.18 -25.66
CA ILE A 175 3.03 0.41 -24.24
C ILE A 175 4.29 0.92 -23.53
N GLY A 176 4.20 1.14 -22.22
CA GLY A 176 5.36 1.49 -21.41
C GLY A 176 5.46 2.98 -21.13
N GLY A 177 4.30 3.62 -20.94
CA GLY A 177 4.21 5.03 -20.57
C GLY A 177 4.93 5.35 -19.26
N PRO A 178 4.97 6.64 -18.86
CA PRO A 178 5.79 7.11 -17.75
C PRO A 178 5.43 6.49 -16.39
N LEU A 179 4.24 5.90 -16.26
CA LEU A 179 3.78 5.23 -15.04
C LEU A 179 4.06 3.71 -15.02
N SER A 180 4.54 3.14 -16.14
CA SER A 180 4.79 1.71 -16.29
C SER A 180 5.98 1.27 -15.44
N VAL A 181 5.73 0.34 -14.52
CA VAL A 181 6.75 -0.32 -13.72
C VAL A 181 7.65 -1.17 -14.61
N LEU A 182 7.09 -1.79 -15.67
CA LEU A 182 7.86 -2.55 -16.64
C LEU A 182 8.85 -1.65 -17.39
N SER A 183 8.40 -0.50 -17.89
CA SER A 183 9.27 0.47 -18.55
C SER A 183 10.39 0.95 -17.63
N MET A 184 10.09 1.21 -16.35
CA MET A 184 11.09 1.56 -15.35
C MET A 184 12.13 0.45 -15.15
N MET A 185 11.72 -0.82 -15.01
CA MET A 185 12.65 -1.95 -14.86
C MET A 185 13.58 -2.13 -16.07
N LEU A 186 13.11 -1.82 -17.27
CA LEU A 186 13.90 -1.97 -18.50
C LEU A 186 14.85 -0.80 -18.75
N ASN A 187 14.56 0.40 -18.22
CA ASN A 187 15.23 1.63 -18.62
C ASN A 187 15.97 2.36 -17.48
N GLU A 188 15.69 2.04 -16.22
CA GLU A 188 16.26 2.75 -15.05
C GLU A 188 17.17 1.87 -14.19
N ARG A 189 18.21 2.49 -13.63
CA ARG A 189 19.10 1.88 -12.64
C ARG A 189 18.53 2.05 -11.24
N SER A 190 18.67 1.01 -10.42
CA SER A 190 18.42 1.09 -8.98
C SER A 190 19.35 2.14 -8.35
N PRO A 191 18.82 3.16 -7.67
CA PRO A 191 19.66 4.16 -6.98
C PRO A 191 20.51 3.58 -5.85
N SER A 192 20.07 2.49 -5.21
CA SER A 192 20.80 1.90 -4.08
C SER A 192 21.96 1.00 -4.51
N THR A 193 21.85 0.32 -5.66
CA THR A 193 22.88 -0.60 -6.16
C THR A 193 23.67 -0.03 -7.34
N GLY A 194 23.10 0.90 -8.10
CA GLY A 194 23.65 1.38 -9.38
C GLY A 194 23.39 0.44 -10.56
N ASP A 195 22.77 -0.71 -10.32
CA ASP A 195 22.53 -1.75 -11.33
C ASP A 195 21.13 -1.67 -11.93
N MET A 196 20.99 -2.17 -13.16
CA MET A 196 19.69 -2.40 -13.79
C MET A 196 19.07 -3.70 -13.27
N VAL A 197 17.74 -3.80 -13.30
CA VAL A 197 17.06 -5.10 -13.12
C VAL A 197 17.49 -6.03 -14.26
N LYS A 198 17.99 -7.22 -13.94
CA LYS A 198 18.40 -8.21 -14.95
C LYS A 198 17.15 -8.67 -15.71
N LEU A 199 17.27 -8.86 -17.03
CA LEU A 199 16.13 -9.26 -17.86
C LEU A 199 15.45 -10.55 -17.34
N ASN A 200 16.23 -11.52 -16.88
CA ASN A 200 15.70 -12.77 -16.30
C ASN A 200 14.92 -12.55 -14.99
N ASP A 201 15.21 -11.47 -14.26
CA ASP A 201 14.54 -11.12 -13.01
C ASP A 201 13.25 -10.31 -13.26
N VAL A 202 13.09 -9.71 -14.45
CA VAL A 202 11.88 -8.96 -14.84
C VAL A 202 10.65 -9.83 -14.75
N PHE A 203 10.74 -11.09 -15.20
CA PHE A 203 9.65 -12.06 -15.07
C PHE A 203 9.20 -12.20 -13.62
N GLY A 204 10.13 -12.42 -12.69
CA GLY A 204 9.77 -12.65 -11.30
C GLY A 204 9.25 -11.40 -10.58
N HIS A 205 9.71 -10.21 -10.96
CA HIS A 205 9.14 -8.95 -10.47
C HIS A 205 7.74 -8.67 -11.02
N LEU A 206 7.49 -8.93 -12.31
CA LEU A 206 6.17 -8.81 -12.92
C LEU A 206 5.16 -9.78 -12.29
N MET A 207 5.55 -11.04 -12.16
CA MET A 207 4.74 -12.04 -11.48
C MET A 207 4.47 -11.62 -10.04
N THR A 208 5.48 -11.13 -9.30
CA THR A 208 5.30 -10.59 -7.95
C THR A 208 4.25 -9.49 -7.88
N ILE A 209 4.28 -8.51 -8.79
CA ILE A 209 3.32 -7.40 -8.83
C ILE A 209 1.91 -7.93 -9.06
N MET A 210 1.75 -8.87 -9.99
CA MET A 210 0.45 -9.50 -10.23
C MET A 210 -0.01 -10.30 -9.02
N ILE A 211 0.83 -11.11 -8.38
CA ILE A 211 0.45 -11.94 -7.21
C ILE A 211 -0.04 -11.05 -6.08
N ALA A 212 0.77 -10.05 -5.73
CA ALA A 212 0.53 -9.21 -4.57
C ALA A 212 -0.59 -8.20 -4.81
N GLY A 213 -0.71 -7.67 -6.02
CA GLY A 213 -1.60 -6.55 -6.31
C GLY A 213 -3.07 -6.92 -6.49
N HIS A 214 -3.38 -8.05 -7.13
CA HIS A 214 -4.75 -8.31 -7.56
C HIS A 214 -5.54 -9.25 -6.63
N GLU A 215 -5.01 -10.42 -6.28
CA GLU A 215 -5.75 -11.42 -5.48
C GLU A 215 -6.00 -10.91 -4.06
N THR A 216 -5.00 -10.26 -3.45
CA THR A 216 -5.10 -9.81 -2.06
C THR A 216 -6.17 -8.72 -1.91
N THR A 217 -6.23 -7.78 -2.85
CA THR A 217 -7.24 -6.71 -2.87
C THR A 217 -8.63 -7.27 -3.18
N ALA A 218 -8.75 -8.20 -4.12
CA ALA A 218 -10.03 -8.84 -4.43
C ALA A 218 -10.59 -9.62 -3.23
N ALA A 219 -9.74 -10.38 -2.53
CA ALA A 219 -10.10 -11.10 -1.32
C ALA A 219 -10.57 -10.15 -0.20
N ALA A 220 -9.88 -9.01 -0.02
CA ALA A 220 -10.23 -8.00 0.95
C ALA A 220 -11.59 -7.36 0.63
N LEU A 221 -11.85 -7.03 -0.65
CA LEU A 221 -13.13 -6.51 -1.12
C LEU A 221 -14.27 -7.53 -0.92
N GLY A 222 -14.02 -8.82 -1.17
CA GLY A 222 -15.02 -9.88 -0.94
C GLY A 222 -15.45 -9.95 0.53
N HIS A 223 -14.49 -9.95 1.46
CA HIS A 223 -14.79 -9.90 2.89
C HIS A 223 -15.47 -8.59 3.30
N LEU A 224 -15.10 -7.46 2.69
CA LEU A 224 -15.75 -6.18 2.91
C LEU A 224 -17.23 -6.22 2.51
N PHE A 225 -17.59 -6.78 1.35
CA PHE A 225 -18.98 -6.97 0.95
C PHE A 225 -19.75 -7.84 1.95
N TYR A 226 -19.15 -8.94 2.41
CA TYR A 226 -19.76 -9.77 3.45
C TYR A 226 -20.07 -8.95 4.72
N TYR A 227 -19.08 -8.22 5.24
CA TYR A 227 -19.25 -7.47 6.48
C TYR A 227 -20.25 -6.35 6.35
N LEU A 228 -20.21 -5.59 5.25
CA LEU A 228 -21.19 -4.54 4.98
C LEU A 228 -22.61 -5.13 4.81
N GLY A 229 -22.74 -6.27 4.13
CA GLY A 229 -24.01 -6.96 3.97
C GLY A 229 -24.61 -7.47 5.29
N LYS A 230 -23.78 -7.76 6.30
CA LYS A 230 -24.22 -8.08 7.67
C LYS A 230 -24.43 -6.87 8.56
N ASN A 231 -23.97 -5.68 8.15
CA ASN A 231 -24.01 -4.46 8.96
C ASN A 231 -24.58 -3.26 8.18
N PRO A 232 -25.90 -3.21 7.92
CA PRO A 232 -26.53 -2.15 7.13
C PRO A 232 -26.25 -0.72 7.65
N ARG A 233 -26.14 -0.54 8.97
CA ARG A 233 -25.78 0.76 9.57
C ARG A 233 -24.40 1.27 9.14
N CYS A 234 -23.45 0.37 8.86
CA CYS A 234 -22.14 0.75 8.34
C CYS A 234 -22.26 1.22 6.88
N VAL A 235 -23.12 0.57 6.08
CA VAL A 235 -23.42 1.00 4.70
C VAL A 235 -24.06 2.38 4.70
N GLU A 236 -25.04 2.64 5.57
CA GLU A 236 -25.69 3.95 5.70
C GLU A 236 -24.68 5.07 6.00
N LYS A 237 -23.76 4.84 6.95
CA LYS A 237 -22.70 5.79 7.28
C LYS A 237 -21.71 6.01 6.13
N ALA A 238 -21.29 4.94 5.46
CA ALA A 238 -20.40 5.03 4.31
C ALA A 238 -21.06 5.81 3.15
N VAL A 239 -22.33 5.54 2.85
CA VAL A 239 -23.11 6.27 1.84
C VAL A 239 -23.24 7.74 2.22
N ALA A 240 -23.55 8.06 3.48
CA ALA A 240 -23.66 9.44 3.95
C ALA A 240 -22.33 10.21 3.79
N GLU A 241 -21.19 9.57 4.09
CA GLU A 241 -19.87 10.16 3.84
C GLU A 241 -19.63 10.41 2.34
N ILE A 242 -19.94 9.42 1.49
CA ILE A 242 -19.80 9.53 0.03
C ILE A 242 -20.65 10.68 -0.51
N GLU A 243 -21.91 10.79 -0.08
CA GLU A 243 -22.82 11.85 -0.50
C GLU A 243 -22.36 13.24 -0.03
N ALA A 244 -21.87 13.35 1.20
CA ALA A 244 -21.34 14.61 1.72
C ALA A 244 -20.11 15.09 0.92
N VAL A 245 -19.28 14.17 0.44
CA VAL A 245 -18.07 14.52 -0.33
C VAL A 245 -18.37 14.78 -1.81
N LEU A 246 -19.21 13.94 -2.44
CA LEU A 246 -19.48 14.04 -3.87
C LEU A 246 -20.59 15.04 -4.22
N GLY A 247 -21.56 15.21 -3.33
CA GLY A 247 -22.82 15.91 -3.64
C GLY A 247 -23.53 15.25 -4.82
N ASP A 248 -23.86 16.05 -5.84
CA ASP A 248 -24.53 15.56 -7.06
C ASP A 248 -23.58 14.91 -8.07
N ARG A 249 -22.26 15.04 -7.88
CA ARG A 249 -21.26 14.51 -8.82
C ARG A 249 -21.28 12.98 -8.80
N VAL A 250 -21.13 12.42 -10.00
CA VAL A 250 -21.08 10.95 -10.18
C VAL A 250 -19.66 10.43 -9.91
N ASN A 251 -18.65 11.14 -10.44
CA ASN A 251 -17.27 10.71 -10.41
C ASN A 251 -16.49 11.45 -9.31
N PRO A 252 -15.77 10.72 -8.43
CA PRO A 252 -14.86 11.33 -7.48
C PRO A 252 -13.63 11.93 -8.18
N THR A 253 -13.03 12.93 -7.56
CA THR A 253 -11.64 13.34 -7.81
C THR A 253 -10.70 12.64 -6.83
N PHE A 254 -9.38 12.67 -7.07
CA PHE A 254 -8.41 12.14 -6.11
C PHE A 254 -8.54 12.79 -4.72
N ALA A 255 -8.78 14.11 -4.68
CA ALA A 255 -8.96 14.84 -3.44
C ALA A 255 -10.24 14.41 -2.68
N ASP A 256 -11.28 14.01 -3.40
CA ASP A 256 -12.50 13.46 -2.79
C ASP A 256 -12.23 12.12 -2.12
N ILE A 257 -11.52 11.21 -2.80
CA ILE A 257 -11.14 9.91 -2.23
C ILE A 257 -10.35 10.09 -0.94
N GLY A 258 -9.48 11.09 -0.89
CA GLY A 258 -8.75 11.49 0.30
C GLY A 258 -9.61 11.73 1.55
N LYS A 259 -10.84 12.21 1.39
CA LYS A 259 -11.77 12.58 2.47
C LYS A 259 -12.65 11.42 2.96
N LEU A 260 -12.65 10.28 2.26
CA LEU A 260 -13.49 9.13 2.58
C LEU A 260 -12.88 8.27 3.71
N HIS A 261 -12.86 8.81 4.92
CA HIS A 261 -12.20 8.18 6.07
C HIS A 261 -12.97 6.97 6.60
N TYR A 262 -14.30 7.03 6.63
CA TYR A 262 -15.15 5.92 7.08
C TYR A 262 -15.17 4.76 6.08
N VAL A 263 -15.18 5.06 4.77
CA VAL A 263 -14.99 4.05 3.71
C VAL A 263 -13.66 3.32 3.89
N GLU A 264 -12.58 4.05 4.14
CA GLU A 264 -11.26 3.45 4.42
C GLU A 264 -11.27 2.63 5.71
N ALA A 265 -11.95 3.11 6.75
CA ALA A 265 -12.09 2.41 8.02
C ALA A 265 -12.84 1.08 7.86
N CYS A 266 -13.88 1.03 7.02
CA CYS A 266 -14.59 -0.21 6.70
C CYS A 266 -13.66 -1.22 6.02
N PHE A 267 -12.85 -0.77 5.06
CA PHE A 267 -11.89 -1.62 4.36
C PHE A 267 -10.81 -2.15 5.31
N LYS A 268 -10.22 -1.29 6.16
CA LYS A 268 -9.23 -1.69 7.17
C LYS A 268 -9.80 -2.66 8.19
N GLU A 269 -11.04 -2.47 8.64
CA GLU A 269 -11.72 -3.38 9.57
C GLU A 269 -11.99 -4.75 8.95
N ALA A 270 -12.34 -4.79 7.65
CA ALA A 270 -12.49 -6.05 6.92
C ALA A 270 -11.15 -6.80 6.83
N LEU A 271 -10.05 -6.08 6.51
CA LEU A 271 -8.69 -6.64 6.52
C LEU A 271 -8.22 -7.06 7.91
N ARG A 272 -8.66 -6.40 8.98
CA ARG A 272 -8.34 -6.80 10.35
C ARG A 272 -9.01 -8.13 10.70
N LEU A 273 -10.30 -8.28 10.39
CA LEU A 273 -10.99 -9.52 10.69
C LEU A 273 -10.56 -10.66 9.76
N HIS A 274 -10.42 -10.39 8.47
CA HIS A 274 -10.01 -11.36 7.46
C HIS A 274 -8.85 -10.81 6.62
N PRO A 275 -7.61 -10.87 7.15
CA PRO A 275 -6.44 -10.45 6.39
C PRO A 275 -6.22 -11.38 5.21
N SER A 276 -6.09 -10.82 4.01
CA SER A 276 -5.80 -11.58 2.78
C SER A 276 -4.51 -12.40 2.89
N VAL A 277 -3.56 -11.93 3.70
CA VAL A 277 -2.36 -12.67 4.11
C VAL A 277 -2.45 -12.99 5.61
N PRO A 278 -2.93 -14.19 6.00
CA PRO A 278 -3.24 -14.52 7.39
C PRO A 278 -2.01 -14.72 8.27
N ALA A 279 -0.84 -14.98 7.67
CA ALA A 279 0.40 -15.11 8.39
C ALA A 279 1.60 -14.73 7.52
N VAL A 280 2.66 -14.22 8.16
CA VAL A 280 3.97 -13.98 7.54
C VAL A 280 5.07 -14.65 8.37
N THR A 281 6.23 -14.90 7.76
CA THR A 281 7.36 -15.55 8.45
C THR A 281 8.60 -14.68 8.50
N ARG A 282 9.44 -14.95 9.51
CA ARG A 282 10.79 -14.40 9.64
C ARG A 282 11.74 -15.52 10.06
N ASP A 283 12.93 -15.52 9.48
CA ASP A 283 14.02 -16.39 9.92
C ASP A 283 14.91 -15.61 10.91
N VAL A 284 15.27 -16.26 12.00
CA VAL A 284 16.07 -15.66 13.08
C VAL A 284 17.52 -15.53 12.58
N GLY A 285 18.01 -14.29 12.46
CA GLY A 285 19.35 -14.01 11.93
C GLY A 285 20.50 -14.38 12.88
N ASN A 286 20.29 -14.21 14.18
CA ASN A 286 21.24 -14.52 15.25
C ASN A 286 20.50 -15.09 16.47
N ASP A 287 21.16 -15.93 17.26
CA ASP A 287 20.63 -16.38 18.55
C ASP A 287 20.22 -15.16 19.39
N THR A 288 18.98 -15.17 19.88
CA THR A 288 18.39 -14.04 20.60
C THR A 288 17.36 -14.50 21.62
N VAL A 289 17.09 -13.69 22.64
CA VAL A 289 16.03 -13.93 23.62
C VAL A 289 14.96 -12.85 23.45
N ILE A 290 13.70 -13.26 23.29
CA ILE A 290 12.56 -12.33 23.25
C ILE A 290 11.72 -12.44 24.53
N LEU A 291 11.11 -11.32 24.93
CA LEU A 291 10.30 -11.20 26.15
C LEU A 291 11.04 -11.70 27.41
N ASP A 292 12.36 -11.57 27.42
CA ASP A 292 13.28 -12.06 28.46
C ASP A 292 13.08 -13.55 28.85
N LYS A 293 12.47 -14.34 27.94
CA LYS A 293 11.97 -15.69 28.26
C LYS A 293 12.22 -16.72 27.17
N TYR A 294 12.07 -16.34 25.90
CA TYR A 294 12.11 -17.29 24.79
C TYR A 294 13.40 -17.19 24.00
N LEU A 295 14.28 -18.19 24.14
CA LEU A 295 15.47 -18.33 23.33
C LEU A 295 15.08 -18.77 21.90
N LEU A 296 15.41 -17.94 20.92
CA LEU A 296 15.30 -18.21 19.50
C LEU A 296 16.70 -18.46 18.93
N ARG A 297 16.87 -19.58 18.21
CA ARG A 297 18.17 -19.92 17.59
C ARG A 297 18.25 -19.40 16.17
N LYS A 298 19.46 -19.07 15.72
CA LYS A 298 19.75 -18.73 14.33
C LYS A 298 19.19 -19.78 13.38
N GLY A 299 18.51 -19.34 12.34
CA GLY A 299 17.86 -20.17 11.34
C GLY A 299 16.49 -20.73 11.76
N GLN A 300 16.07 -20.53 13.02
CA GLN A 300 14.71 -20.85 13.44
C GLN A 300 13.72 -19.93 12.73
N ARG A 301 12.60 -20.49 12.26
CA ARG A 301 11.51 -19.74 11.63
C ARG A 301 10.44 -19.37 12.64
N VAL A 302 10.08 -18.10 12.66
CA VAL A 302 8.97 -17.56 13.47
C VAL A 302 7.82 -17.21 12.54
N ILE A 303 6.60 -17.61 12.93
CA ILE A 303 5.36 -17.31 12.21
C ILE A 303 4.62 -16.21 12.99
N PHE A 304 4.32 -15.11 12.32
CA PHE A 304 3.45 -14.05 12.82
C PHE A 304 2.04 -14.34 12.32
N ASN A 305 1.14 -14.67 13.25
CA ASN A 305 -0.26 -14.95 12.93
C ASN A 305 -1.05 -13.64 12.95
N ASN A 306 -1.28 -13.07 11.77
CA ASN A 306 -1.97 -11.79 11.62
C ASN A 306 -3.41 -11.88 12.14
N VAL A 307 -4.09 -13.01 11.93
CA VAL A 307 -5.47 -13.24 12.41
C VAL A 307 -5.56 -13.10 13.94
N ALA A 308 -4.56 -13.63 14.66
CA ALA A 308 -4.49 -13.55 16.11
C ALA A 308 -4.07 -12.15 16.59
N ILE A 309 -3.03 -11.56 15.99
CA ILE A 309 -2.60 -10.18 16.29
C ILE A 309 -3.76 -9.18 16.12
N HIS A 310 -4.56 -9.38 15.09
CA HIS A 310 -5.72 -8.55 14.77
C HIS A 310 -6.91 -8.73 15.71
N ARG A 311 -6.89 -9.73 16.60
CA ARG A 311 -7.97 -10.01 17.57
C ARG A 311 -7.54 -9.86 19.02
N ASP A 312 -6.31 -9.40 19.26
CA ASP A 312 -5.79 -9.13 20.60
C ASP A 312 -6.69 -8.11 21.35
N PRO A 313 -7.36 -8.52 22.43
CA PRO A 313 -8.22 -7.63 23.20
C PRO A 313 -7.50 -6.41 23.76
N GLU A 314 -6.22 -6.53 24.13
CA GLU A 314 -5.44 -5.41 24.68
C GLU A 314 -5.28 -4.28 23.66
N GLN A 315 -5.23 -4.63 22.37
CA GLN A 315 -5.04 -3.68 21.29
C GLN A 315 -6.37 -3.20 20.70
N TRP A 316 -7.35 -4.09 20.61
CA TRP A 316 -8.54 -3.87 19.80
C TRP A 316 -9.78 -3.52 20.61
N ASP A 317 -9.98 -4.08 21.81
CA ASP A 317 -11.16 -3.83 22.63
C ASP A 317 -11.15 -2.44 23.28
N GLN A 318 -9.95 -1.97 23.68
CA GLN A 318 -9.73 -0.66 24.31
C GLN A 318 -10.62 -0.44 25.54
N GLY A 319 -10.65 -1.43 26.45
CA GLY A 319 -11.45 -1.40 27.67
C GLY A 319 -12.97 -1.44 27.41
N GLY A 320 -13.40 -2.11 26.34
CA GLY A 320 -14.79 -2.23 25.94
C GLY A 320 -15.32 -1.11 25.03
N ALA A 321 -14.54 -0.06 24.75
CA ALA A 321 -15.00 1.10 23.97
C ALA A 321 -15.47 0.72 22.55
N PHE A 322 -14.87 -0.31 21.96
CA PHE A 322 -15.23 -0.80 20.63
C PHE A 322 -15.88 -2.19 20.66
N GLY A 323 -16.09 -2.76 21.84
CA GLY A 323 -16.58 -4.12 22.05
C GLY A 323 -15.65 -5.21 21.52
N HIS A 324 -16.14 -6.45 21.58
CA HIS A 324 -15.36 -7.66 21.32
C HIS A 324 -14.55 -7.59 20.01
N PRO A 325 -13.24 -7.90 20.00
CA PRO A 325 -12.38 -7.80 18.82
C PRO A 325 -12.84 -8.61 17.61
N SER A 326 -13.65 -9.65 17.77
CA SER A 326 -14.19 -10.42 16.63
C SER A 326 -15.37 -9.73 15.92
N HIS A 327 -15.91 -8.62 16.48
CA HIS A 327 -17.00 -7.87 15.86
C HIS A 327 -16.47 -6.84 14.86
N PHE A 328 -17.20 -6.67 13.76
CA PHE A 328 -16.92 -5.66 12.74
C PHE A 328 -17.34 -4.28 13.25
N ASN A 329 -16.36 -3.42 13.49
CA ASN A 329 -16.54 -2.07 14.00
C ASN A 329 -15.54 -1.12 13.32
N PRO A 330 -15.90 -0.49 12.18
CA PRO A 330 -15.05 0.45 11.46
C PRO A 330 -14.53 1.61 12.32
N GLU A 331 -15.27 2.02 13.35
CA GLU A 331 -14.90 3.11 14.24
C GLU A 331 -13.55 2.89 14.93
N ARG A 332 -13.05 1.64 15.01
CA ARG A 332 -11.69 1.32 15.50
C ARG A 332 -10.58 1.99 14.69
N HIS A 333 -10.83 2.20 13.40
CA HIS A 333 -9.88 2.73 12.41
C HIS A 333 -10.09 4.20 12.08
N MET A 334 -11.03 4.88 12.76
CA MET A 334 -11.25 6.31 12.56
C MET A 334 -10.10 7.13 13.18
N PRO A 335 -9.77 8.29 12.60
CA PRO A 335 -8.79 9.21 13.17
C PRO A 335 -9.14 9.63 14.60
N GLY A 336 -8.13 9.84 15.45
CA GLY A 336 -8.31 10.27 16.84
C GLY A 336 -8.69 9.14 17.82
N GLY A 337 -8.63 7.89 17.39
CA GLY A 337 -8.74 6.73 18.27
C GLY A 337 -7.59 6.64 19.28
N PRO A 338 -7.76 5.84 20.34
CA PRO A 338 -6.71 5.61 21.33
C PRO A 338 -5.46 4.97 20.70
N PRO A 339 -4.27 5.27 21.24
CA PRO A 339 -3.03 4.74 20.70
C PRO A 339 -3.01 3.20 20.81
N ARG A 340 -2.42 2.55 19.82
CA ARG A 340 -2.20 1.09 19.79
C ARG A 340 -0.73 0.78 19.66
N HIS A 341 -0.36 -0.46 19.95
CA HIS A 341 0.94 -0.93 19.54
C HIS A 341 1.05 -0.76 18.01
N PRO A 342 2.14 -0.21 17.47
CA PRO A 342 2.13 0.18 16.07
C PRO A 342 2.11 -1.00 15.08
N ASN A 343 2.47 -2.19 15.55
CA ASN A 343 2.35 -3.43 14.79
C ASN A 343 1.04 -4.20 15.08
N ALA A 344 0.08 -3.61 15.81
CA ALA A 344 -1.21 -4.23 16.08
C ALA A 344 -2.02 -4.44 14.79
N PHE A 345 -1.85 -3.57 13.79
CA PHE A 345 -2.45 -3.73 12.46
C PHE A 345 -1.45 -4.28 11.44
N ALA A 346 -1.28 -5.60 11.46
CA ALA A 346 -0.35 -6.38 10.63
C ALA A 346 -0.75 -6.65 9.15
N ALA A 347 -1.82 -6.06 8.62
CA ALA A 347 -2.41 -6.51 7.34
C ALA A 347 -1.47 -6.36 6.13
N PHE A 348 -0.55 -5.40 6.20
CA PHE A 348 0.42 -5.10 5.14
C PHE A 348 1.85 -5.54 5.49
N GLY A 349 2.03 -6.34 6.54
CA GLY A 349 3.35 -6.75 7.03
C GLY A 349 4.12 -5.62 7.70
N PHE A 350 5.43 -5.84 7.92
CA PHE A 350 6.29 -4.95 8.70
C PHE A 350 7.73 -4.89 8.17
N GLY A 351 8.42 -3.78 8.47
CA GLY A 351 9.84 -3.58 8.17
C GLY A 351 10.10 -3.46 6.67
N VAL A 352 11.35 -3.66 6.24
CA VAL A 352 11.78 -3.56 4.83
C VAL A 352 11.09 -4.55 3.88
N ARG A 353 10.32 -5.50 4.41
CA ARG A 353 9.50 -6.46 3.65
C ARG A 353 8.00 -6.18 3.77
N ALA A 354 7.61 -4.98 4.20
CA ALA A 354 6.22 -4.54 4.19
C ALA A 354 5.71 -4.38 2.75
N CYS A 355 4.38 -4.38 2.59
CA CYS A 355 3.73 -4.25 1.30
C CYS A 355 4.02 -2.89 0.67
N ILE A 356 4.77 -2.88 -0.44
CA ILE A 356 5.03 -1.67 -1.22
C ILE A 356 3.76 -1.12 -1.88
N GLY A 357 2.76 -1.97 -2.13
CA GLY A 357 1.49 -1.63 -2.79
C GLY A 357 0.39 -1.16 -1.84
N GLN A 358 0.66 -0.96 -0.54
CA GLN A 358 -0.36 -0.61 0.46
C GLN A 358 -1.18 0.63 0.07
N GLN A 359 -0.52 1.70 -0.37
CA GLN A 359 -1.22 2.94 -0.75
C GLN A 359 -2.08 2.75 -2.00
N LEU A 360 -1.61 1.94 -2.95
CA LEU A 360 -2.37 1.60 -4.16
C LEU A 360 -3.62 0.79 -3.81
N ALA A 361 -3.49 -0.24 -2.98
CA ALA A 361 -4.61 -1.09 -2.56
C ALA A 361 -5.69 -0.28 -1.80
N VAL A 362 -5.28 0.64 -0.93
CA VAL A 362 -6.23 1.53 -0.23
C VAL A 362 -6.91 2.50 -1.20
N LEU A 363 -6.17 3.11 -2.12
CA LEU A 363 -6.74 3.98 -3.16
C LEU A 363 -7.77 3.23 -4.02
N GLU A 364 -7.41 2.03 -4.46
CA GLU A 364 -8.27 1.15 -5.25
C GLU A 364 -9.54 0.79 -4.48
N ALA A 365 -9.41 0.28 -3.25
CA ALA A 365 -10.55 -0.11 -2.45
C ALA A 365 -11.50 1.06 -2.14
N LYS A 366 -10.97 2.25 -1.82
CA LYS A 366 -11.79 3.45 -1.58
C LYS A 366 -12.51 3.90 -2.83
N THR A 367 -11.81 3.96 -3.97
CA THR A 367 -12.41 4.36 -5.25
C THR A 367 -13.49 3.38 -5.68
N PHE A 368 -13.20 2.09 -5.59
CA PHE A 368 -14.13 1.02 -5.92
C PHE A 368 -15.37 1.06 -5.02
N LEU A 369 -15.20 1.07 -3.69
CA LEU A 369 -16.34 1.06 -2.77
C LEU A 369 -17.17 2.34 -2.88
N ALA A 370 -16.54 3.50 -3.04
CA ALA A 370 -17.25 4.77 -3.23
C ALA A 370 -18.15 4.74 -4.46
N MET A 371 -17.64 4.22 -5.58
CA MET A 371 -18.40 4.09 -6.82
C MET A 371 -19.51 3.03 -6.69
N VAL A 372 -19.21 1.84 -6.17
CA VAL A 372 -20.23 0.78 -6.02
C VAL A 372 -21.36 1.22 -5.08
N LEU A 373 -21.04 1.78 -3.91
CA LEU A 373 -22.04 2.26 -2.96
C LEU A 373 -22.76 3.52 -3.43
N ASN A 374 -22.18 4.32 -4.33
CA ASN A 374 -22.91 5.45 -4.90
C ASN A 374 -24.00 4.97 -5.87
N PHE A 375 -23.76 3.89 -6.63
CA PHE A 375 -24.66 3.41 -7.67
C PHE A 375 -25.64 2.33 -7.21
N PHE A 376 -25.22 1.47 -6.29
CA PHE A 376 -25.93 0.24 -5.96
C PHE A 376 -26.21 0.11 -4.47
N SER A 377 -27.30 -0.59 -4.17
CA SER A 377 -27.55 -1.20 -2.87
C SER A 377 -27.49 -2.71 -3.02
N PHE A 378 -26.98 -3.41 -2.01
CA PHE A 378 -26.86 -4.85 -2.06
C PHE A 378 -27.30 -5.51 -0.75
N SER A 379 -27.67 -6.78 -0.83
CA SER A 379 -27.89 -7.65 0.33
C SER A 379 -27.30 -9.04 0.11
N LEU A 380 -27.00 -9.72 1.22
CA LEU A 380 -26.56 -11.11 1.20
C LEU A 380 -27.78 -12.05 1.13
N PRO A 381 -27.59 -13.31 0.68
CA PRO A 381 -28.59 -14.35 0.87
C PRO A 381 -28.99 -14.51 2.34
N ASP A 382 -30.27 -14.78 2.56
CA ASP A 382 -30.77 -15.12 3.89
C ASP A 382 -29.97 -16.28 4.47
N GLY A 383 -29.50 -16.10 5.71
CA GLY A 383 -28.72 -17.11 6.41
C GLY A 383 -27.29 -17.32 5.89
N PHE A 384 -26.78 -16.52 4.93
CA PHE A 384 -25.42 -16.68 4.39
C PHE A 384 -24.37 -16.72 5.52
N GLN A 385 -23.59 -17.81 5.55
CA GLN A 385 -22.50 -18.04 6.50
C GLN A 385 -21.16 -17.84 5.80
N LEU A 386 -20.25 -17.12 6.43
CA LEU A 386 -18.92 -16.91 5.88
C LEU A 386 -18.09 -18.17 6.05
N VAL A 387 -17.69 -18.76 4.92
CA VAL A 387 -16.59 -19.71 4.85
C VAL A 387 -15.48 -19.03 4.07
N SER A 388 -14.35 -18.75 4.72
CA SER A 388 -13.19 -18.16 4.04
C SER A 388 -12.25 -19.27 3.60
N SER A 389 -11.98 -19.39 2.30
CA SER A 389 -11.08 -20.39 1.78
C SER A 389 -10.41 -19.95 0.47
N SER A 390 -9.39 -20.71 0.07
CA SER A 390 -8.72 -20.53 -1.23
C SER A 390 -9.14 -21.58 -2.25
N LYS A 391 -10.19 -22.38 -1.98
CA LYS A 391 -10.53 -23.59 -2.77
C LYS A 391 -10.79 -23.30 -4.25
N ASP A 392 -11.25 -22.10 -4.59
CA ASP A 392 -11.55 -21.68 -5.96
C ASP A 392 -10.32 -21.13 -6.71
N GLY A 393 -9.12 -21.44 -6.21
CA GLY A 393 -7.82 -21.04 -6.76
C GLY A 393 -7.20 -19.84 -6.03
N GLY A 394 -5.92 -19.60 -6.30
CA GLY A 394 -5.16 -18.49 -5.72
C GLY A 394 -4.56 -18.76 -4.34
N ALA A 395 -3.90 -17.73 -3.80
CA ALA A 395 -3.14 -17.76 -2.55
C ALA A 395 -3.86 -17.13 -1.35
N SER A 396 -4.84 -16.25 -1.62
CA SER A 396 -5.55 -15.48 -0.58
C SER A 396 -6.90 -16.12 -0.26
N PRO A 397 -7.24 -16.38 1.01
CA PRO A 397 -8.58 -16.82 1.39
C PRO A 397 -9.63 -15.77 1.01
N SER A 398 -10.76 -16.21 0.46
CA SER A 398 -11.90 -15.37 0.06
C SER A 398 -13.23 -16.01 0.51
N PRO A 399 -14.34 -15.26 0.60
CA PRO A 399 -15.63 -15.83 0.97
C PRO A 399 -16.16 -16.84 -0.08
N GLU A 400 -16.29 -18.12 0.26
CA GLU A 400 -16.84 -19.14 -0.64
C GLU A 400 -18.29 -18.79 -1.07
N ASN A 401 -18.60 -19.00 -2.35
CA ASN A 401 -19.94 -18.82 -2.91
C ASN A 401 -20.57 -17.44 -2.65
N LEU A 402 -19.74 -16.39 -2.59
CA LEU A 402 -20.25 -15.03 -2.40
C LEU A 402 -21.11 -14.62 -3.60
N ARG A 403 -22.38 -14.34 -3.30
CA ARG A 403 -23.35 -13.77 -4.22
C ARG A 403 -24.11 -12.63 -3.55
N LEU A 404 -24.54 -11.67 -4.33
CA LEU A 404 -25.20 -10.45 -3.83
C LEU A 404 -26.50 -10.22 -4.59
N HIS A 405 -27.57 -9.87 -3.85
CA HIS A 405 -28.76 -9.32 -4.48
C HIS A 405 -28.53 -7.83 -4.70
N LEU A 406 -28.47 -7.41 -5.96
CA LEU A 406 -28.10 -6.07 -6.37
C LEU A 406 -29.32 -5.27 -6.80
N THR A 407 -29.45 -4.04 -6.32
CA THR A 407 -30.49 -3.09 -6.72
C THR A 407 -29.87 -1.74 -7.02
N ALA A 408 -30.53 -0.94 -7.87
CA ALA A 408 -30.15 0.46 -8.02
C ALA A 408 -30.34 1.17 -6.67
N ARG A 409 -29.33 1.94 -6.24
CA ARG A 409 -29.42 2.65 -4.95
C ARG A 409 -30.53 3.71 -5.00
N PRO A 410 -31.48 3.72 -4.05
CA PRO A 410 -32.44 4.81 -3.92
C PRO A 410 -31.73 6.15 -3.74
N GLY A 411 -32.08 7.15 -4.56
CA GLY A 411 -31.45 8.46 -4.57
C GLY A 411 -30.08 8.51 -5.23
N GLY A 412 -29.49 7.38 -5.63
CA GLY A 412 -28.22 7.30 -6.33
C GLY A 412 -28.32 7.66 -7.83
N PRO A 413 -27.19 7.71 -8.57
CA PRO A 413 -27.15 8.14 -9.96
C PRO A 413 -28.09 7.36 -10.89
N LEU A 414 -28.17 6.03 -10.75
CA LEU A 414 -29.04 5.18 -11.59
C LEU A 414 -30.52 5.45 -11.32
N ASP A 415 -30.92 5.57 -10.05
CA ASP A 415 -32.29 5.88 -9.66
C ASP A 415 -32.69 7.30 -10.09
N ARG A 416 -31.79 8.28 -9.96
CA ARG A 416 -32.01 9.65 -10.45
C ARG A 416 -32.17 9.68 -11.97
N ALA A 417 -31.31 9.00 -12.72
CA ALA A 417 -31.40 8.91 -14.17
C ALA A 417 -32.70 8.23 -14.63
N LEU A 418 -33.08 7.11 -13.99
CA LEU A 418 -34.34 6.42 -14.28
C LEU A 418 -35.55 7.31 -13.98
N LYS A 419 -35.57 8.00 -12.83
CA LYS A 419 -36.63 8.94 -12.45
C LYS A 419 -36.72 10.13 -13.40
N ALA A 420 -35.59 10.65 -13.90
CA ALA A 420 -35.57 11.72 -14.89
C ALA A 420 -36.15 11.23 -16.24
N LEU A 421 -35.75 10.05 -16.72
CA LEU A 421 -36.29 9.42 -17.93
C LEU A 421 -37.81 9.19 -17.82
N LEU A 422 -38.28 8.68 -16.68
CA LEU A 422 -39.73 8.44 -16.44
C LEU A 422 -40.55 9.73 -16.29
N LYS A 423 -39.92 10.85 -15.91
CA LYS A 423 -40.58 12.16 -15.81
C LYS A 423 -40.64 12.93 -17.13
N GLY A 424 -40.10 12.40 -18.22
CA GLY A 424 -40.16 13.01 -19.55
C GLY A 424 -39.22 14.20 -19.77
N ASP A 425 -38.39 14.54 -18.78
CA ASP A 425 -37.37 15.59 -18.92
C ASP A 425 -36.12 15.01 -19.58
N LEU A 426 -36.20 14.83 -20.90
CA LEU A 426 -35.03 14.88 -21.76
C LEU A 426 -34.55 16.33 -21.84
N LEU A 427 -33.95 16.82 -20.75
CA LEU A 427 -33.08 17.99 -20.82
C LEU A 427 -31.68 17.49 -21.07
N THR A 428 -31.30 17.59 -22.35
CA THR A 428 -29.98 18.05 -22.77
C THR A 428 -28.94 17.96 -21.66
N THR A 429 -28.16 16.88 -21.65
CA THR A 429 -26.78 16.99 -21.21
C THR A 429 -26.14 18.03 -22.10
N THR A 430 -26.25 19.30 -21.69
CA THR A 430 -25.34 20.34 -22.11
C THR A 430 -23.99 19.81 -21.65
N THR A 431 -23.28 19.18 -22.57
CA THR A 431 -21.86 19.00 -22.49
C THR A 431 -21.33 20.41 -22.31
N THR A 432 -21.16 20.85 -21.07
CA THR A 432 -20.26 21.95 -20.78
C THR A 432 -18.89 21.32 -20.95
N THR A 433 -18.52 21.21 -22.23
CA THR A 433 -17.14 21.20 -22.66
C THR A 433 -16.61 22.58 -22.26
N THR A 434 -16.36 22.78 -20.98
CA THR A 434 -15.31 23.68 -20.56
C THR A 434 -14.06 23.02 -21.10
N THR A 435 -13.70 23.40 -22.32
CA THR A 435 -12.33 23.38 -22.77
C THR A 435 -11.51 23.81 -21.56
N PRO A 436 -10.52 23.03 -21.10
CA PRO A 436 -9.50 23.62 -20.25
C PRO A 436 -8.95 24.73 -21.12
N ALA A 437 -9.29 25.98 -20.79
CA ALA A 437 -8.47 27.09 -21.25
C ALA A 437 -7.08 26.65 -20.86
N THR A 438 -6.25 26.40 -21.86
CA THR A 438 -4.82 26.29 -21.71
C THR A 438 -4.40 27.61 -21.08
N GLN A 439 -4.46 27.68 -19.75
CA GLN A 439 -3.53 28.48 -18.99
C GLN A 439 -2.18 27.83 -19.29
N LYS A 440 -1.63 28.24 -20.43
CA LYS A 440 -0.21 28.39 -20.59
C LYS A 440 0.26 28.94 -19.24
N PRO A 441 1.11 28.24 -18.48
CA PRO A 441 1.78 28.91 -17.38
C PRO A 441 2.38 30.14 -18.03
N ALA A 442 1.93 31.32 -17.62
CA ALA A 442 2.68 32.52 -17.93
C ALA A 442 4.06 32.19 -17.41
N ALA A 443 5.00 31.98 -18.33
CA ALA A 443 6.39 31.91 -17.98
C ALA A 443 6.62 33.22 -17.25
N SER A 444 6.62 33.17 -15.92
CA SER A 444 7.29 34.18 -15.13
C SER A 444 8.69 34.13 -15.68
N VAL A 445 9.01 35.11 -16.53
CA VAL A 445 10.37 35.38 -16.94
C VAL A 445 11.19 35.27 -15.66
N PRO A 446 12.15 34.34 -15.54
CA PRO A 446 13.01 34.35 -14.39
C PRO A 446 13.69 35.70 -14.46
N VAL A 447 13.30 36.60 -13.56
CA VAL A 447 14.11 37.76 -13.25
C VAL A 447 15.40 37.13 -12.77
N VAL A 448 16.40 37.11 -13.64
CA VAL A 448 17.76 36.76 -13.26
C VAL A 448 18.17 37.83 -12.27
N THR A 449 17.85 37.60 -11.00
CA THR A 449 18.54 38.29 -9.91
C THR A 449 20.02 38.02 -10.10
N ALA A 450 20.84 39.05 -9.94
CA ALA A 450 22.29 38.94 -10.04
C ALA A 450 22.75 37.67 -9.29
N LYS A 451 23.46 36.77 -9.99
CA LYS A 451 24.03 35.57 -9.38
C LYS A 451 24.97 36.02 -8.28
N HIS A 452 24.63 35.72 -7.05
CA HIS A 452 25.48 35.97 -5.89
C HIS A 452 26.34 34.73 -5.56
N ASP A 453 26.16 33.63 -6.31
CA ASP A 453 26.95 32.40 -6.29
C ASP A 453 27.16 31.80 -4.89
N THR A 454 26.22 32.06 -3.98
CA THR A 454 26.28 31.52 -2.62
C THR A 454 26.03 30.01 -2.66
N PRO A 455 26.96 29.17 -2.15
CA PRO A 455 26.79 27.72 -2.12
C PRO A 455 25.61 27.31 -1.22
N LEU A 456 24.77 26.41 -1.72
CA LEU A 456 23.66 25.82 -0.96
C LEU A 456 23.74 24.30 -1.08
N LEU A 457 24.03 23.60 0.02
CA LEU A 457 24.04 22.14 0.01
C LEU A 457 22.65 21.60 0.32
N ILE A 458 22.16 20.69 -0.52
CA ILE A 458 20.87 20.04 -0.37
C ILE A 458 21.11 18.54 -0.25
N LEU A 459 20.80 17.98 0.91
CA LEU A 459 20.95 16.56 1.21
C LEU A 459 19.61 15.87 1.23
N PHE A 460 19.53 14.67 0.66
CA PHE A 460 18.31 13.86 0.69
C PHE A 460 18.50 12.41 1.12
N GLY A 461 17.48 11.84 1.77
CA GLY A 461 17.36 10.40 1.98
C GLY A 461 16.01 9.91 1.48
N SER A 462 16.01 8.93 0.56
CA SER A 462 14.81 8.51 -0.16
C SER A 462 14.91 7.09 -0.73
N ASN A 463 13.99 6.19 -0.36
CA ASN A 463 13.77 4.92 -1.07
C ASN A 463 12.70 5.07 -2.17
N SER A 464 11.74 5.97 -1.96
CA SER A 464 10.60 6.16 -2.86
C SER A 464 10.86 7.18 -3.98
N GLY A 465 12.02 7.83 -4.00
CA GLY A 465 12.35 8.94 -4.90
C GLY A 465 11.76 10.30 -4.49
N THR A 466 10.75 10.34 -3.61
CA THR A 466 10.03 11.59 -3.28
C THR A 466 10.91 12.68 -2.68
N CYS A 467 11.77 12.36 -1.70
CA CYS A 467 12.66 13.37 -1.11
C CYS A 467 13.74 13.86 -2.09
N GLU A 468 14.11 13.03 -3.06
CA GLU A 468 15.07 13.36 -4.11
C GLU A 468 14.45 14.35 -5.10
N ASP A 469 13.22 14.08 -5.56
CA ASP A 469 12.47 15.00 -6.41
C ASP A 469 12.25 16.35 -5.72
N PHE A 470 11.92 16.33 -4.42
CA PHE A 470 11.79 17.53 -3.61
C PHE A 470 13.11 18.29 -3.46
N ALA A 471 14.23 17.58 -3.26
CA ALA A 471 15.55 18.20 -3.21
C ALA A 471 15.91 18.86 -4.55
N GLN A 472 15.57 18.22 -5.66
CA GLN A 472 15.77 18.79 -6.99
C GLN A 472 14.91 20.04 -7.22
N GLN A 473 13.67 20.07 -6.74
CA GLN A 473 12.81 21.25 -6.78
C GLN A 473 13.38 22.41 -5.94
N VAL A 474 13.90 22.13 -4.74
CA VAL A 474 14.62 23.13 -3.93
C VAL A 474 15.81 23.68 -4.71
N ALA A 475 16.60 22.81 -5.35
CA ALA A 475 17.76 23.23 -6.14
C ALA A 475 17.34 24.15 -7.30
N THR A 476 16.33 23.77 -8.07
CA THR A 476 15.82 24.60 -9.17
C THR A 476 15.32 25.96 -8.67
N ALA A 477 14.56 25.98 -7.58
CA ALA A 477 14.04 27.22 -7.00
C ALA A 477 15.13 28.12 -6.39
N ALA A 478 16.19 27.54 -5.81
CA ALA A 478 17.35 28.25 -5.29
C ALA A 478 18.22 28.82 -6.42
N ALA A 479 18.50 28.02 -7.46
CA ALA A 479 19.27 28.46 -8.63
C ALA A 479 18.59 29.64 -9.34
N ALA A 480 17.25 29.61 -9.45
CA ALA A 480 16.46 30.72 -10.00
C ALA A 480 16.60 32.03 -9.20
N ARG A 481 17.05 31.96 -7.94
CA ARG A 481 17.27 33.11 -7.05
C ARG A 481 18.75 33.51 -6.91
N GLY A 482 19.65 32.86 -7.65
CA GLY A 482 21.08 33.22 -7.69
C GLY A 482 22.00 32.41 -6.77
N PHE A 483 21.49 31.37 -6.10
CA PHE A 483 22.29 30.41 -5.35
C PHE A 483 23.00 29.41 -6.28
N CYS A 484 24.06 28.76 -5.78
CA CYS A 484 24.73 27.63 -6.41
C CYS A 484 24.39 26.34 -5.64
N PRO A 485 23.28 25.65 -5.95
CA PRO A 485 22.86 24.46 -5.23
C PRO A 485 23.65 23.22 -5.65
N GLU A 486 24.05 22.42 -4.67
CA GLU A 486 24.60 21.07 -4.86
C GLU A 486 23.66 20.06 -4.20
N VAL A 487 23.18 19.06 -4.95
CA VAL A 487 22.23 18.05 -4.47
C VAL A 487 22.96 16.72 -4.31
N LEU A 488 22.92 16.14 -3.11
CA LEU A 488 23.56 14.86 -2.80
C LEU A 488 22.65 13.99 -1.93
N SER A 489 22.83 12.66 -2.02
CA SER A 489 22.25 11.78 -1.00
C SER A 489 22.92 12.04 0.36
N LEU A 490 22.24 11.68 1.45
CA LEU A 490 22.79 11.80 2.80
C LEU A 490 24.09 11.00 2.94
N ASP A 491 24.17 9.80 2.38
CA ASP A 491 25.40 9.00 2.40
C ASP A 491 26.54 9.58 1.55
N ALA A 492 26.23 10.23 0.43
CA ALA A 492 27.24 10.96 -0.35
C ALA A 492 27.70 12.21 0.40
N GLY A 493 26.78 12.92 1.04
CA GLY A 493 27.07 14.07 1.90
C GLY A 493 27.91 13.69 3.12
N ALA A 494 27.67 12.53 3.73
CA ALA A 494 28.46 12.02 4.87
C ALA A 494 29.95 11.88 4.55
N LYS A 495 30.31 11.70 3.27
CA LYS A 495 31.69 11.59 2.80
C LYS A 495 32.37 12.95 2.59
N LEU A 496 31.61 14.04 2.64
CA LEU A 496 32.15 15.39 2.57
C LEU A 496 32.56 15.88 3.97
N GLU A 497 33.61 16.69 4.03
CA GLU A 497 33.84 17.56 5.19
C GLU A 497 32.81 18.69 5.17
N LEU A 498 31.59 18.37 5.65
CA LEU A 498 30.44 19.27 5.64
C LEU A 498 30.75 20.62 6.32
N GLY A 499 31.75 20.69 7.22
CA GLY A 499 32.23 21.92 7.84
C GLY A 499 32.85 22.95 6.88
N GLU A 500 33.48 22.55 5.78
CA GLU A 500 34.19 23.48 4.88
C GLU A 500 33.32 24.02 3.74
N LYS A 501 32.34 23.23 3.26
CA LYS A 501 31.44 23.62 2.15
C LYS A 501 30.07 24.17 2.58
N PHE A 502 29.69 24.07 3.85
CA PHE A 502 28.39 24.59 4.33
C PHE A 502 28.38 26.12 4.43
N GLY A 503 27.59 26.78 3.59
CA GLY A 503 26.99 28.08 3.90
C GLY A 503 25.64 27.90 4.62
N ALA A 504 24.71 27.18 3.97
CA ALA A 504 23.45 26.68 4.54
C ALA A 504 23.17 25.25 4.02
N GLY A 505 22.64 24.38 4.87
CA GLY A 505 22.25 23.01 4.53
C GLY A 505 20.75 22.78 4.57
N VAL A 506 20.18 22.31 3.47
CA VAL A 506 18.78 21.84 3.41
C VAL A 506 18.78 20.34 3.46
N ILE A 507 18.08 19.74 4.43
CA ILE A 507 17.92 18.28 4.50
C ILE A 507 16.47 17.92 4.27
N ILE A 508 16.24 17.03 3.30
CA ILE A 508 14.92 16.47 3.00
C ILE A 508 15.00 14.95 3.12
N THR A 509 14.39 14.38 4.14
CA THR A 509 14.51 12.93 4.35
C THR A 509 13.24 12.31 4.88
N SER A 510 13.14 11.00 4.77
CA SER A 510 11.98 10.22 5.19
C SER A 510 12.38 9.11 6.16
N THR A 511 11.39 8.47 6.77
CA THR A 511 11.61 7.19 7.45
C THR A 511 11.11 6.08 6.54
N TYR A 512 11.92 5.06 6.31
CA TYR A 512 11.51 3.90 5.52
C TYR A 512 11.33 2.70 6.44
N ASN A 513 10.08 2.31 6.70
CA ASN A 513 9.74 1.15 7.53
C ASN A 513 10.47 1.09 8.89
N GLY A 514 10.67 2.25 9.51
CA GLY A 514 11.30 2.39 10.84
C GLY A 514 12.81 2.55 10.83
N THR A 515 13.44 2.46 9.66
CA THR A 515 14.88 2.68 9.46
C THR A 515 15.13 3.95 8.63
N PRO A 516 16.37 4.47 8.63
CA PRO A 516 16.80 5.44 7.63
C PRO A 516 16.61 4.89 6.21
N PRO A 517 16.42 5.75 5.21
CA PRO A 517 16.48 5.37 3.80
C PRO A 517 17.81 4.68 3.44
N ASP A 518 17.82 3.84 2.41
CA ASP A 518 18.98 3.04 2.01
C ASP A 518 20.19 3.93 1.69
N ASN A 519 19.94 5.09 1.05
CA ASN A 519 20.95 6.11 0.74
C ASN A 519 21.23 7.11 1.88
N ALA A 520 20.83 6.77 3.10
CA ALA A 520 21.10 7.51 4.34
C ALA A 520 21.60 6.60 5.48
N ALA A 521 21.87 5.32 5.20
CA ALA A 521 22.25 4.33 6.20
C ALA A 521 23.63 4.63 6.80
N THR A 522 24.61 5.02 5.97
CA THR A 522 25.96 5.41 6.43
C THR A 522 25.91 6.72 7.21
N PHE A 523 25.15 7.70 6.73
CA PHE A 523 24.92 8.96 7.43
C PHE A 523 24.33 8.72 8.83
N ALA A 524 23.37 7.81 8.95
CA ALA A 524 22.70 7.52 10.21
C ALA A 524 23.54 6.71 11.21
N SER A 525 24.35 5.80 10.71
CA SER A 525 25.14 4.86 11.53
C SER A 525 26.54 5.39 11.88
N ASP A 526 27.14 6.20 11.02
CA ASP A 526 28.52 6.68 11.18
C ASP A 526 28.60 8.19 11.36
N TRP A 527 27.89 8.98 10.56
CA TRP A 527 28.02 10.45 10.59
C TRP A 527 27.30 11.11 11.76
N LEU A 528 26.01 10.79 11.97
CA LEU A 528 25.20 11.37 13.05
C LEU A 528 25.82 11.15 14.45
N PRO A 529 26.28 9.94 14.82
CA PRO A 529 26.84 9.71 16.16
C PRO A 529 28.15 10.46 16.45
N LYS A 530 28.85 10.93 15.42
CA LYS A 530 30.09 11.72 15.56
C LYS A 530 29.84 13.21 15.81
N GLN A 531 28.59 13.66 15.68
CA GLN A 531 28.24 15.07 15.89
C GLN A 531 28.07 15.40 17.37
N GLY A 532 28.45 16.62 17.76
CA GLY A 532 28.38 17.09 19.13
C GLY A 532 28.37 18.62 19.19
N ALA A 533 28.28 19.18 20.40
CA ALA A 533 28.22 20.62 20.58
C ALA A 533 29.40 21.34 19.90
N GLY A 534 29.08 22.31 19.04
CA GLY A 534 30.06 23.09 18.29
C GLY A 534 30.54 22.47 16.97
N SER A 535 30.16 21.24 16.62
CA SER A 535 30.65 20.59 15.39
C SER A 535 30.21 21.29 14.10
N LEU A 536 29.12 22.06 14.15
CA LEU A 536 28.62 22.87 13.03
C LEU A 536 28.35 24.33 13.45
N ALA A 537 29.14 24.86 14.40
CA ALA A 537 29.00 26.25 14.84
C ALA A 537 29.12 27.23 13.66
N GLY A 538 28.21 28.20 13.60
CA GLY A 538 28.17 29.21 12.53
C GLY A 538 27.61 28.72 11.19
N LYS A 539 27.15 27.46 11.11
CA LYS A 539 26.42 26.93 9.94
C LYS A 539 24.92 27.11 10.13
N LYS A 540 24.19 27.21 9.01
CA LYS A 540 22.72 27.29 9.01
C LYS A 540 22.11 26.00 8.49
N PHE A 541 20.97 25.57 9.04
CA PHE A 541 20.28 24.36 8.58
C PHE A 541 18.76 24.49 8.57
N VAL A 542 18.13 23.63 7.77
CA VAL A 542 16.69 23.34 7.79
C VAL A 542 16.46 21.86 7.54
N VAL A 543 15.44 21.28 8.19
CA VAL A 543 15.04 19.89 7.99
C VAL A 543 13.56 19.82 7.60
N CYS A 544 13.30 19.22 6.45
CA CYS A 544 11.97 18.82 6.00
C CYS A 544 11.85 17.29 6.08
N GLY A 545 10.99 16.84 6.98
CA GLY A 545 10.66 15.43 7.14
C GLY A 545 9.48 15.05 6.24
N VAL A 546 9.69 14.08 5.36
CA VAL A 546 8.63 13.49 4.53
C VAL A 546 8.21 12.17 5.17
N GLY A 547 7.04 12.16 5.83
CA GLY A 547 6.51 11.02 6.56
C GLY A 547 5.21 10.51 5.95
N ASN A 548 4.67 9.42 6.49
CA ASN A 548 3.35 8.94 6.14
C ASN A 548 2.63 8.44 7.40
N THR A 549 1.52 9.07 7.79
CA THR A 549 0.79 8.74 9.02
C THR A 549 0.16 7.35 9.02
N ASN A 550 0.05 6.69 7.85
CA ASN A 550 -0.32 5.27 7.80
C ASN A 550 0.72 4.35 8.47
N TRP A 551 1.94 4.83 8.70
CA TRP A 551 2.99 4.16 9.47
C TRP A 551 3.26 4.90 10.79
N GLU A 552 2.21 5.07 11.60
CA GLU A 552 2.22 5.83 12.86
C GLU A 552 3.46 5.56 13.74
N ALA A 553 3.88 4.30 13.90
CA ALA A 553 5.07 3.91 14.68
C ALA A 553 6.36 4.64 14.31
N THR A 554 6.47 4.93 13.01
CA THR A 554 7.71 5.34 12.36
C THR A 554 7.56 6.72 11.75
N TYR A 555 6.40 7.35 11.92
CA TYR A 555 6.10 8.66 11.38
C TYR A 555 7.17 9.66 11.82
N GLN A 556 7.90 10.21 10.86
CA GLN A 556 8.97 11.18 11.06
C GLN A 556 10.13 10.73 11.97
N LYS A 557 10.27 9.45 12.30
CA LYS A 557 11.28 8.98 13.28
C LYS A 557 12.72 9.34 12.89
N PHE A 558 13.14 9.02 11.66
CA PHE A 558 14.48 9.35 11.17
C PHE A 558 14.68 10.85 10.92
N PRO A 559 13.77 11.59 10.25
CA PRO A 559 13.86 13.04 10.12
C PRO A 559 13.97 13.77 11.47
N THR A 560 13.19 13.34 12.48
CA THR A 560 13.25 13.90 13.83
C THR A 560 14.63 13.67 14.45
N ARG A 561 15.18 12.46 14.34
CA ARG A 561 16.54 12.15 14.82
C ARG A 561 17.60 13.04 14.17
N VAL A 562 17.50 13.28 12.86
CA VAL A 562 18.41 14.19 12.14
C VAL A 562 18.28 15.61 12.66
N TYR A 563 17.04 16.11 12.79
CA TYR A 563 16.76 17.46 13.29
C TYR A 563 17.29 17.68 14.71
N GLU A 564 17.03 16.76 15.64
CA GLU A 564 17.49 16.84 17.02
C GLU A 564 19.02 16.81 17.11
N THR A 565 19.67 15.97 16.30
CA THR A 565 21.13 15.89 16.27
C THR A 565 21.73 17.20 15.75
N LEU A 566 21.19 17.78 14.68
CA LEU A 566 21.66 19.08 14.16
C LEU A 566 21.47 20.21 15.17
N ARG A 567 20.36 20.25 15.89
CA ARG A 567 20.16 21.22 16.99
C ARG A 567 21.21 21.12 18.09
N ALA A 568 21.72 19.92 18.35
CA ALA A 568 22.77 19.71 19.35
C ALA A 568 24.16 20.19 18.90
N THR A 569 24.37 20.56 17.63
CA THR A 569 25.68 20.95 17.06
C THR A 569 26.03 22.43 17.15
N SER A 570 25.16 23.26 17.73
CA SER A 570 25.27 24.73 17.75
C SER A 570 25.11 25.41 16.37
N ALA A 571 24.55 24.70 15.38
CA ALA A 571 24.13 25.30 14.11
C ALA A 571 22.87 26.17 14.28
N GLU A 572 22.74 27.22 13.46
CA GLU A 572 21.59 28.13 13.42
C GLU A 572 20.44 27.49 12.61
N GLU A 573 19.27 27.39 13.23
CA GLU A 573 18.07 26.87 12.60
C GLU A 573 17.39 27.97 11.77
N LEU A 574 17.29 27.80 10.44
CA LEU A 574 16.63 28.75 9.54
C LEU A 574 15.11 28.72 9.68
N MET A 575 14.56 27.51 9.79
CA MET A 575 13.13 27.25 9.95
C MET A 575 12.94 26.07 10.89
N GLY A 576 11.81 26.09 11.62
CA GLY A 576 11.30 24.97 12.39
C GLY A 576 11.33 23.65 11.63
N PHE A 577 11.49 22.53 12.34
CA PHE A 577 11.24 21.21 11.77
C PHE A 577 9.87 21.18 11.09
N THR A 578 9.86 20.84 9.81
CA THR A 578 8.61 20.73 9.04
C THR A 578 8.34 19.26 8.74
N ALA A 579 7.15 18.80 9.08
CA ALA A 579 6.67 17.45 8.78
C ALA A 579 5.61 17.53 7.67
N VAL A 580 5.92 16.97 6.50
CA VAL A 580 4.97 16.80 5.40
C VAL A 580 4.45 15.36 5.41
N ASP A 581 3.13 15.18 5.31
CA ASP A 581 2.48 13.87 5.39
C ASP A 581 2.02 13.36 4.01
N ALA A 582 2.68 12.31 3.52
CA ALA A 582 2.36 11.64 2.26
C ALA A 582 1.02 10.90 2.26
N ALA A 583 0.36 10.74 3.41
CA ALA A 583 -1.03 10.27 3.48
C ALA A 583 -2.04 11.38 3.15
N ASN A 584 -1.65 12.65 3.24
CA ASN A 584 -2.53 13.79 3.02
C ASN A 584 -2.76 14.02 1.51
N PRO A 585 -4.01 14.21 1.05
CA PRO A 585 -4.28 14.60 -0.33
C PRO A 585 -3.60 15.90 -0.77
N SER A 586 -3.35 16.83 0.15
CA SER A 586 -2.60 18.07 -0.11
C SER A 586 -1.08 17.91 -0.01
N PHE A 587 -0.55 16.68 0.03
CA PHE A 587 0.88 16.39 0.23
C PHE A 587 1.83 17.23 -0.63
N VAL A 588 1.49 17.41 -1.92
CA VAL A 588 2.34 18.16 -2.86
C VAL A 588 2.23 19.65 -2.58
N GLU A 589 1.03 20.13 -2.31
CA GLU A 589 0.72 21.52 -1.98
C GLU A 589 1.40 21.92 -0.66
N ASP A 590 1.32 21.09 0.38
CA ASP A 590 1.99 21.28 1.67
C ASP A 590 3.51 21.44 1.50
N PHE A 591 4.12 20.68 0.57
CA PHE A 591 5.54 20.84 0.24
C PHE A 591 5.83 22.13 -0.52
N GLN A 592 4.98 22.54 -1.47
CA GLN A 592 5.17 23.81 -2.19
C GLN A 592 5.09 25.02 -1.24
N ASP A 593 4.15 25.00 -0.29
CA ASP A 593 4.02 26.05 0.71
C ASP A 593 5.30 26.16 1.58
N TRP A 594 5.86 25.00 1.96
CA TRP A 594 7.15 24.94 2.65
C TRP A 594 8.31 25.45 1.79
N LEU A 595 8.38 25.05 0.52
CA LEU A 595 9.41 25.48 -0.43
C LEU A 595 9.40 27.01 -0.59
N ASP A 596 8.22 27.60 -0.75
CA ASP A 596 8.05 29.05 -0.85
C ASP A 596 8.48 29.76 0.44
N ALA A 597 8.17 29.20 1.60
CA ALA A 597 8.62 29.72 2.89
C ALA A 597 10.15 29.64 3.04
N LEU A 598 10.76 28.53 2.61
CA LEU A 598 12.21 28.34 2.59
C LEU A 598 12.88 29.40 1.73
N MET A 599 12.39 29.61 0.51
CA MET A 599 12.97 30.57 -0.42
C MET A 599 12.92 32.00 0.13
N ARG A 600 11.81 32.39 0.78
CA ARG A 600 11.71 33.70 1.47
C ARG A 600 12.74 33.82 2.60
N THR A 601 12.89 32.78 3.40
CA THR A 601 13.80 32.74 4.56
C THR A 601 15.26 32.81 4.13
N LEU A 602 15.63 32.09 3.07
CA LEU A 602 16.98 32.14 2.48
C LEU A 602 17.29 33.55 1.96
N SER A 603 16.37 34.21 1.24
CA SER A 603 16.59 35.58 0.76
C SER A 603 16.86 36.56 1.91
N VAL A 604 16.09 36.50 3.00
CA VAL A 604 16.27 37.37 4.18
C VAL A 604 17.59 37.06 4.88
N SER A 605 17.89 35.78 5.11
CA SER A 605 19.06 35.34 5.90
C SER A 605 20.40 35.64 5.24
N PHE A 606 20.42 35.83 3.91
CA PHE A 606 21.60 36.18 3.13
C PHE A 606 21.58 37.64 2.62
N GLY A 607 20.66 38.49 3.13
CA GLY A 607 20.66 39.93 2.86
C GLY A 607 20.22 40.35 1.47
N LEU A 608 19.43 39.53 0.77
CA LEU A 608 18.95 39.77 -0.59
C LEU A 608 17.61 40.54 -0.52
N SER A 609 17.57 41.76 -1.07
CA SER A 609 16.37 42.61 -1.05
C SER A 609 15.22 41.97 -1.85
N GLN A 610 14.06 41.81 -1.22
CA GLN A 610 12.83 41.42 -1.92
C GLN A 610 12.25 42.62 -2.67
N VAL A 611 12.01 42.49 -3.98
CA VAL A 611 11.06 43.36 -4.67
C VAL A 611 9.67 42.81 -4.35
N ALA A 612 8.92 43.50 -3.48
CA ALA A 612 7.57 43.13 -3.11
C ALA A 612 6.56 43.48 -4.23
N PRO A 613 5.61 42.58 -4.57
CA PRO A 613 4.34 43.00 -5.16
C PRO A 613 3.44 43.53 -4.03
N GLY A 614 2.86 44.72 -4.23
CA GLY A 614 2.18 45.49 -3.19
C GLY A 614 0.96 44.82 -2.55
N GLY A 615 0.95 44.85 -1.21
CA GLY A 615 -0.15 45.32 -0.36
C GLY A 615 -1.43 44.48 -0.22
N ALA A 616 -1.56 43.79 0.92
CA ALA A 616 -2.69 43.93 1.84
C ALA A 616 -2.42 43.19 3.16
N THR A 617 -2.55 43.89 4.29
CA THR A 617 -2.35 43.40 5.66
C THR A 617 -3.53 42.55 6.14
N PRO A 618 -3.32 41.43 6.86
CA PRO A 618 -4.33 40.90 7.76
C PRO A 618 -3.95 41.12 9.23
N ALA A 619 -4.97 41.51 10.00
CA ALA A 619 -4.94 41.73 11.44
C ALA A 619 -4.77 40.42 12.24
N GLY A 620 -4.24 40.56 13.46
CA GLY A 620 -3.79 39.47 14.31
C GLY A 620 -4.86 38.58 14.94
N GLY A 621 -4.41 37.41 15.40
CA GLY A 621 -5.13 36.47 16.25
C GLY A 621 -4.15 35.63 17.06
N SER A 622 -4.39 35.53 18.37
CA SER A 622 -3.55 34.92 19.40
C SER A 622 -3.43 33.38 19.27
N PRO A 623 -2.37 32.74 19.81
CA PRO A 623 -2.15 31.30 19.71
C PRO A 623 -2.97 30.50 20.75
N PRO A 624 -3.44 29.27 20.43
CA PRO A 624 -4.04 28.37 21.40
C PRO A 624 -2.99 27.57 22.18
N THR A 625 -3.27 27.35 23.47
CA THR A 625 -2.46 26.68 24.48
C THR A 625 -2.38 25.15 24.31
N LYS A 626 -1.18 24.59 24.49
CA LYS A 626 -0.89 23.14 24.58
C LYS A 626 -1.48 22.52 25.86
N LYS A 627 -2.04 21.30 25.75
CA LYS A 627 -2.25 20.36 26.87
C LYS A 627 -1.55 19.04 26.54
N GLU A 628 -0.69 18.58 27.45
CA GLU A 628 -0.06 17.25 27.43
C GLU A 628 -1.00 16.20 28.04
N PRO A 629 -1.02 14.95 27.54
CA PRO A 629 -1.68 13.85 28.23
C PRO A 629 -0.70 13.04 29.10
N ALA A 630 -1.15 12.74 30.33
CA ALA A 630 -0.42 11.96 31.33
C ALA A 630 -0.53 10.44 31.07
N VAL A 631 0.58 9.73 31.28
CA VAL A 631 0.69 8.26 31.22
C VAL A 631 0.31 7.66 32.57
N ARG A 632 -0.51 6.60 32.58
CA ARG A 632 -0.83 5.82 33.79
C ARG A 632 -0.65 4.32 33.53
N ALA A 633 0.03 3.63 34.46
CA ALA A 633 0.33 2.20 34.41
C ALA A 633 -0.88 1.33 34.76
N VAL A 634 -0.95 0.13 34.19
CA VAL A 634 -2.00 -0.90 34.39
C VAL A 634 -1.38 -2.13 35.09
N PRO A 635 -2.08 -2.81 36.03
CA PRO A 635 -1.56 -3.94 36.80
C PRO A 635 -1.78 -5.32 36.12
N PRO A 636 -1.03 -6.35 36.53
CA PRO A 636 -1.14 -7.70 35.99
C PRO A 636 -2.26 -8.49 36.68
N ASP A 637 -3.10 -9.17 35.89
CA ASP A 637 -3.69 -10.50 36.15
C ASP A 637 -5.00 -10.68 35.38
N ALA A 638 -4.92 -11.26 34.18
CA ALA A 638 -6.09 -11.78 33.45
C ALA A 638 -5.69 -12.92 32.49
N TYR A 639 -5.23 -14.06 33.02
CA TYR A 639 -5.03 -15.27 32.22
C TYR A 639 -5.88 -16.43 32.75
N ALA A 640 -7.10 -16.56 32.19
CA ALA A 640 -7.89 -17.77 32.35
C ALA A 640 -8.70 -18.18 31.09
N SER A 641 -8.71 -17.40 30.00
CA SER A 641 -9.47 -17.73 28.78
C SER A 641 -8.62 -18.25 27.60
N PHE A 642 -7.33 -18.51 27.80
CA PHE A 642 -6.39 -18.86 26.72
C PHE A 642 -6.58 -20.28 26.15
N PHE A 643 -7.23 -21.18 26.88
CA PHE A 643 -7.28 -22.61 26.53
C PHE A 643 -8.45 -23.00 25.60
N SER A 644 -9.53 -22.22 25.49
CA SER A 644 -10.64 -22.53 24.57
C SER A 644 -10.31 -22.21 23.11
N THR A 645 -9.41 -21.26 22.86
CA THR A 645 -9.03 -20.77 21.52
C THR A 645 -8.16 -21.76 20.75
N ILE A 646 -7.40 -22.63 21.45
CA ILE A 646 -6.54 -23.62 20.80
C ILE A 646 -7.36 -24.75 20.16
N ALA A 647 -8.47 -25.18 20.78
CA ALA A 647 -9.33 -26.22 20.21
C ALA A 647 -10.04 -25.77 18.92
N GLU A 648 -10.52 -24.51 18.88
CA GLU A 648 -11.09 -23.90 17.68
C GLU A 648 -10.03 -23.66 16.59
N LEU A 649 -8.80 -23.31 16.98
CA LEU A 649 -7.65 -23.19 16.08
C LEU A 649 -7.24 -24.54 15.45
N TYR A 650 -7.28 -25.64 16.22
CA TYR A 650 -7.04 -26.98 15.68
C TYR A 650 -8.13 -27.41 14.71
N GLN A 651 -9.39 -27.09 14.97
CA GLN A 651 -10.48 -27.36 14.03
C GLN A 651 -10.35 -26.53 12.75
N TYR A 652 -9.98 -25.25 12.86
CA TYR A 652 -9.71 -24.40 11.69
C TYR A 652 -8.53 -24.91 10.86
N ILE A 653 -7.40 -25.27 11.49
CA ILE A 653 -6.22 -25.79 10.80
C ILE A 653 -6.49 -27.15 10.17
N ASN A 654 -7.16 -28.08 10.86
CA ASN A 654 -7.48 -29.41 10.33
C ASN A 654 -8.56 -29.37 9.24
N ALA A 655 -9.54 -28.46 9.33
CA ALA A 655 -10.53 -28.25 8.28
C ALA A 655 -9.93 -27.58 7.03
N THR A 656 -8.87 -26.77 7.20
CA THR A 656 -8.18 -26.07 6.10
C THR A 656 -7.08 -26.93 5.46
N TYR A 657 -6.44 -27.85 6.21
CA TYR A 657 -5.30 -28.66 5.76
C TYR A 657 -5.33 -30.11 6.29
N PRO A 658 -6.22 -30.97 5.75
CA PRO A 658 -6.43 -32.33 6.27
C PRO A 658 -5.24 -33.30 6.11
N ASP A 659 -4.27 -32.98 5.23
CA ASP A 659 -3.12 -33.85 4.93
C ASP A 659 -1.81 -33.45 5.65
N THR A 660 -1.85 -32.45 6.53
CA THR A 660 -0.72 -32.12 7.41
C THR A 660 -0.86 -32.88 8.72
N ASP A 661 -0.24 -34.05 8.82
CA ASP A 661 -0.09 -34.74 10.10
C ASP A 661 0.89 -33.97 11.02
N LEU A 662 0.35 -32.99 11.75
CA LEU A 662 1.06 -32.24 12.78
C LEU A 662 1.13 -33.00 14.12
N SER A 663 0.50 -34.19 14.23
CA SER A 663 0.50 -34.98 15.47
C SER A 663 1.91 -35.50 15.82
N ALA A 664 2.78 -35.64 14.82
CA ALA A 664 4.15 -36.10 15.01
C ALA A 664 5.13 -35.06 15.59
N HIS A 665 4.73 -33.78 15.74
CA HIS A 665 5.65 -32.69 16.15
C HIS A 665 5.26 -31.96 17.44
N VAL A 666 4.22 -32.42 18.14
CA VAL A 666 3.87 -31.91 19.47
C VAL A 666 3.77 -33.10 20.42
N LYS A 667 4.82 -33.33 21.22
CA LYS A 667 4.71 -34.25 22.36
C LYS A 667 3.78 -33.62 23.39
N ALA A 668 2.64 -34.25 23.62
CA ALA A 668 1.60 -33.84 24.57
C ALA A 668 2.10 -33.68 26.03
N ASP A 669 3.30 -34.19 26.35
CA ASP A 669 3.90 -34.12 27.69
C ASP A 669 4.58 -32.78 28.03
N SER A 670 4.53 -31.77 27.15
CA SER A 670 5.23 -30.49 27.36
C SER A 670 4.46 -29.47 28.21
N PHE A 671 3.27 -29.83 28.69
CA PHE A 671 2.42 -28.96 29.53
C PHE A 671 2.13 -29.64 30.87
N ALA A 672 3.17 -29.84 31.68
CA ALA A 672 2.96 -30.03 33.11
C ALA A 672 2.72 -28.66 33.77
N PRO A 673 1.69 -28.51 34.63
CA PRO A 673 1.46 -27.27 35.36
C PRO A 673 2.58 -27.11 36.40
N LEU A 674 3.46 -26.14 36.21
CA LEU A 674 4.34 -25.70 37.29
C LEU A 674 3.53 -24.82 38.23
N ASN A 675 3.15 -25.41 39.37
CA ASN A 675 2.73 -24.69 40.57
C ASN A 675 3.86 -23.73 40.99
N VAL A 676 3.56 -22.43 40.97
CA VAL A 676 3.58 -21.42 42.04
C VAL A 676 3.72 -20.05 41.39
#